data_AF-A0A0Q4YCF4-F1
#
_entry.id   AF-A0A0Q4YCF4-F1
#
_cell.length_a   1.000
_cell.length_b   1.000
_cell.length_c   1.000
_cell.angle_alpha   90.00
_cell.angle_beta   90.00
_cell.angle_gamma   90.00
#
_symmetry.space_group_name_H-M   'P 1'
#
loop_
_entity.id
_entity.type
_entity.pdbx_description
1 polymer ?
#
loop_
_entity_poly.entity_id
_entity_poly.type
_entity_poly.pdbx_seq_one_letter_code
_entity_poly.pdbx_strand_id
1 'polypeptide(L)'
;MQQPFFKRSSVQLAACAATAAALVACGGSGDDLPPSRSAGLVYGTPTVAAAATGGSTVSVAVLTRDGMKTISTAPVSTEVATALQAQLAPGDLVDWIPGATADQAAAAPDPAQTFNVLMSKGSATAAQFDMSRYGVEVSRHEGAPGPMVAAGWVYGKTPGTITVGDGGLVKADMAGRAYDTPIKRYEETFQVARDVKVFAVDTSDYAKSAASDYASIPVTANYDYSTTSRQAAYLLFDRNHERADKAKVVAIWYFTPQSTSDGKPVWDVPTLSPLLADKGNDPVSGQPYVAINATGVTAAPYTRSTEPFEMVKDTLYFVGDNEVSSYILKADMGTPNDKSDDKIIKIDAGWANSGYQYWKNMELLGIDPRSVTDLWLTHGHGDHYGTVVEQLRMMDNVGKKLTLWGSKEDTTGIQSDLQGNSWNIAPALPASETEIRARTTEFYKFDQWYEFGNVRIMVIFSPGHTPGSTNMLFQVKNPVDGKFVTFGYHGGYGFNGMERPTATNGWRRLAWQHGFSYLQQKLEVDFVAPQHANHFPIVEVYQALKAYNRDPANANKQLTMLDALRSKVFDSPVVAGQSITSEFANQLEKRRSVVSYKATDNAARTRMSLETSGPFKPGRENGLVNVRATVLDDARIVQGFVGAQNKNPLIPLLADGMPTTLDPYTNDPNGYYVQVSIDVQDPLYKGYLPEGYTQFSPGMGTSITYQGGPIESTHAERGTYHPPEVLRTVRLASLQDAQKVLARIVKGGTYTISLTPASEIVVPADPAQTFQ
;
A
#
# COMPACT_ATOMS: atom_id res chain seq x y z
N MET A 1 -24.92 -27.44 -59.16
CA MET A 1 -26.34 -27.69 -59.46
C MET A 1 -27.18 -26.59 -58.81
N GLN A 2 -27.85 -25.81 -59.66
CA GLN A 2 -29.17 -25.17 -59.49
C GLN A 2 -29.64 -24.69 -58.09
N GLN A 3 -29.83 -23.38 -57.98
CA GLN A 3 -31.00 -22.76 -57.30
C GLN A 3 -32.30 -23.02 -58.16
N PRO A 4 -33.55 -22.51 -57.89
CA PRO A 4 -34.00 -21.42 -56.97
C PRO A 4 -35.49 -21.46 -56.45
N PHE A 5 -35.92 -20.35 -55.81
CA PHE A 5 -37.26 -19.68 -55.76
C PHE A 5 -38.17 -19.71 -54.49
N PHE A 6 -38.30 -18.50 -53.89
CA PHE A 6 -39.48 -17.68 -53.48
C PHE A 6 -40.73 -18.26 -52.75
N LYS A 7 -41.17 -17.58 -51.66
CA LYS A 7 -42.29 -16.59 -51.68
C LYS A 7 -42.57 -15.93 -50.30
N ARG A 8 -42.95 -14.64 -50.37
CA ARG A 8 -43.55 -13.78 -49.32
C ARG A 8 -45.03 -14.13 -49.09
N SER A 9 -45.56 -13.93 -47.87
CA SER A 9 -46.62 -12.94 -47.54
C SER A 9 -47.38 -13.23 -46.21
N SER A 10 -47.34 -12.27 -45.28
CA SER A 10 -48.39 -11.68 -44.40
C SER A 10 -49.50 -12.54 -43.73
N VAL A 11 -49.70 -12.35 -42.42
CA VAL A 11 -50.92 -11.91 -41.66
C VAL A 11 -50.51 -11.83 -40.16
N GLN A 12 -50.33 -10.65 -39.55
CA GLN A 12 -51.28 -9.80 -38.81
C GLN A 12 -51.68 -10.33 -37.41
N LEU A 13 -51.27 -9.62 -36.35
CA LEU A 13 -51.95 -9.57 -35.05
C LEU A 13 -51.65 -8.24 -34.35
N ALA A 14 -52.66 -7.76 -33.64
CA ALA A 14 -53.04 -6.37 -33.52
C ALA A 14 -52.31 -5.58 -32.43
N ALA A 15 -52.19 -4.29 -32.69
CA ALA A 15 -51.78 -3.25 -31.78
C ALA A 15 -52.90 -2.89 -30.80
N CYS A 16 -52.53 -2.58 -29.56
CA CYS A 16 -53.33 -1.77 -28.65
C CYS A 16 -52.50 -0.52 -28.33
N ALA A 17 -53.02 0.64 -28.75
CA ALA A 17 -52.39 1.94 -28.60
C ALA A 17 -52.93 2.65 -27.34
N ALA A 18 -52.06 3.38 -26.65
CA ALA A 18 -52.46 4.45 -25.73
C ALA A 18 -51.45 5.62 -25.85
N THR A 19 -51.79 6.52 -26.77
CA THR A 19 -51.68 8.00 -26.71
C THR A 19 -50.44 8.63 -26.08
N ALA A 20 -49.56 9.09 -26.97
CA ALA A 20 -48.69 10.24 -26.76
C ALA A 20 -49.51 11.54 -26.75
N ALA A 21 -49.26 12.41 -25.77
CA ALA A 21 -49.63 13.82 -25.82
C ALA A 21 -48.33 14.62 -25.98
N ALA A 22 -48.23 15.32 -27.11
CA ALA A 22 -47.17 16.25 -27.42
C ALA A 22 -47.32 17.54 -26.60
N LEU A 23 -46.21 18.04 -26.04
CA LEU A 23 -46.08 19.43 -25.61
C LEU A 23 -44.70 19.95 -26.03
N VAL A 24 -44.73 20.60 -27.19
CA VAL A 24 -44.01 21.82 -27.58
C VAL A 24 -42.53 21.92 -27.18
N ALA A 25 -41.69 21.74 -28.19
CA ALA A 25 -40.33 22.23 -28.20
C ALA A 25 -40.31 23.77 -28.09
N CYS A 26 -39.74 24.28 -27.01
CA CYS A 26 -39.10 25.59 -26.96
C CYS A 26 -37.59 25.34 -26.98
N GLY A 27 -36.90 25.93 -27.96
CA GLY A 27 -35.45 25.86 -28.06
C GLY A 27 -34.79 26.51 -26.85
N GLY A 28 -33.93 25.74 -26.18
CA GLY A 28 -32.99 26.19 -25.17
C GLY A 28 -31.65 25.49 -25.42
N SER A 29 -30.66 26.23 -25.91
CA SER A 29 -29.27 25.82 -25.82
C SER A 29 -28.84 25.93 -24.36
N GLY A 30 -28.74 24.81 -23.66
CA GLY A 30 -28.27 24.78 -22.28
C GLY A 30 -28.11 23.34 -21.80
N ASP A 31 -26.87 22.99 -21.42
CA ASP A 31 -26.51 21.78 -20.70
C ASP A 31 -27.19 21.77 -19.30
N ASP A 32 -28.48 21.47 -19.20
CA ASP A 32 -29.12 21.23 -17.89
C ASP A 32 -28.74 19.82 -17.41
N LEU A 33 -27.52 19.71 -16.88
CA LEU A 33 -27.12 18.59 -16.02
C LEU A 33 -27.99 18.60 -14.75
N PRO A 34 -28.34 17.43 -14.19
CA PRO A 34 -29.02 17.37 -12.89
C PRO A 34 -28.23 18.14 -11.82
N PRO A 35 -28.90 18.68 -10.78
CA PRO A 35 -28.25 19.53 -9.79
C PRO A 35 -27.10 18.78 -9.12
N SER A 36 -25.87 19.26 -9.29
CA SER A 36 -24.71 18.71 -8.59
C SER A 36 -24.82 18.97 -7.09
N ARG A 37 -24.20 18.13 -6.26
CA ARG A 37 -23.99 18.46 -4.84
C ARG A 37 -23.28 19.81 -4.72
N SER A 38 -23.65 20.58 -3.72
CA SER A 38 -22.95 21.80 -3.31
C SER A 38 -21.79 21.44 -2.39
N ALA A 39 -20.79 22.31 -2.31
CA ALA A 39 -19.64 22.15 -1.43
C ALA A 39 -19.24 23.45 -0.73
N GLY A 40 -18.61 23.33 0.43
CA GLY A 40 -18.16 24.46 1.22
C GLY A 40 -17.30 24.04 2.41
N LEU A 41 -16.47 24.97 2.89
CA LEU A 41 -15.62 24.75 4.06
C LEU A 41 -16.36 25.12 5.35
N VAL A 42 -16.42 24.20 6.30
CA VAL A 42 -17.00 24.43 7.63
C VAL A 42 -16.12 25.41 8.40
N TYR A 43 -16.70 26.50 8.93
CA TYR A 43 -15.96 27.51 9.69
C TYR A 43 -16.50 27.75 11.11
N GLY A 44 -17.58 27.06 11.49
CA GLY A 44 -18.15 27.12 12.83
C GLY A 44 -18.57 25.74 13.30
N THR A 45 -18.59 25.54 14.62
CA THR A 45 -19.04 24.28 15.22
C THR A 45 -20.49 23.99 14.81
N PRO A 46 -20.80 22.79 14.30
CA PRO A 46 -22.17 22.41 13.98
C PRO A 46 -23.08 22.51 15.21
N THR A 47 -24.26 23.07 15.03
CA THR A 47 -25.25 23.26 16.11
C THR A 47 -26.45 22.36 15.92
N VAL A 48 -26.99 21.84 17.02
CA VAL A 48 -28.18 20.98 17.02
C VAL A 48 -29.29 21.68 17.78
N ALA A 49 -30.47 21.76 17.18
CA ALA A 49 -31.65 22.36 17.79
C ALA A 49 -32.87 21.45 17.65
N ALA A 50 -33.75 21.44 18.67
CA ALA A 50 -35.01 20.70 18.60
C ALA A 50 -35.93 21.29 17.54
N ALA A 51 -36.50 20.45 16.67
CA ALA A 51 -37.45 20.89 15.66
C ALA A 51 -38.88 20.93 16.22
N ALA A 52 -39.65 21.96 15.85
CA ALA A 52 -41.05 22.10 16.28
C ALA A 52 -41.95 20.93 15.83
N THR A 53 -41.55 20.23 14.78
CA THR A 53 -42.25 19.07 14.20
C THR A 53 -41.81 17.73 14.79
N GLY A 54 -40.97 17.73 15.84
CA GLY A 54 -40.32 16.54 16.39
C GLY A 54 -38.97 16.23 15.72
N GLY A 55 -38.04 15.65 16.48
CA GLY A 55 -36.65 15.42 16.07
C GLY A 55 -35.74 16.63 16.30
N SER A 56 -34.56 16.62 15.66
CA SER A 56 -33.54 17.67 15.76
C SER A 56 -33.06 18.11 14.37
N THR A 57 -32.76 19.39 14.21
CA THR A 57 -32.11 19.96 13.03
C THR A 57 -30.64 20.23 13.34
N VAL A 58 -29.75 19.84 12.42
CA VAL A 58 -28.31 20.18 12.47
C VAL A 58 -28.08 21.37 11.54
N SER A 59 -27.38 22.41 12.02
CA SER A 59 -27.02 23.59 11.23
C SER A 59 -25.50 23.75 11.17
N VAL A 60 -24.98 23.89 9.96
CA VAL A 60 -23.54 23.91 9.66
C VAL A 60 -23.20 25.23 8.97
N ALA A 61 -22.31 26.01 9.59
CA ALA A 61 -21.82 27.26 9.02
C ALA A 61 -20.69 26.97 8.02
N VAL A 62 -20.89 27.32 6.75
CA VAL A 62 -20.00 26.99 5.63
C VAL A 62 -19.65 28.20 4.76
N LEU A 63 -18.43 28.18 4.21
CA LEU A 63 -17.92 29.13 3.23
C LEU A 63 -18.08 28.50 1.83
N THR A 64 -18.98 28.99 1.00
CA THR A 64 -19.33 28.39 -0.29
C THR A 64 -18.98 29.31 -1.47
N ARG A 65 -19.11 28.81 -2.70
CA ARG A 65 -19.01 29.64 -3.93
C ARG A 65 -20.06 30.76 -4.01
N ASP A 66 -21.10 30.70 -3.18
CA ASP A 66 -22.18 31.69 -3.13
C ASP A 66 -22.05 32.62 -1.90
N GLY A 67 -20.99 32.45 -1.09
CA GLY A 67 -20.71 33.25 0.10
C GLY A 67 -20.78 32.46 1.40
N MET A 68 -20.81 33.17 2.53
CA MET A 68 -20.97 32.57 3.85
C MET A 68 -22.44 32.17 4.06
N LYS A 69 -22.68 30.91 4.43
CA LYS A 69 -24.01 30.31 4.56
C LYS A 69 -24.11 29.49 5.83
N THR A 70 -25.34 29.31 6.31
CA THR A 70 -25.68 28.28 7.30
C THR A 70 -26.60 27.28 6.62
N ILE A 71 -26.15 26.04 6.49
CA ILE A 71 -26.93 24.97 5.87
C ILE A 71 -27.54 24.12 6.96
N SER A 72 -28.87 24.01 6.95
CA SER A 72 -29.62 23.22 7.93
C SER A 72 -30.19 21.94 7.31
N THR A 73 -30.18 20.85 8.06
CA THR A 73 -30.88 19.62 7.68
C THR A 73 -32.40 19.75 7.83
N ALA A 74 -33.16 18.89 7.16
CA ALA A 74 -34.50 18.57 7.64
C ALA A 74 -34.43 17.97 9.07
N PRO A 75 -35.52 17.99 9.86
CA PRO A 75 -35.55 17.33 11.16
C PRO A 75 -35.20 15.84 11.03
N VAL A 76 -34.19 15.40 11.76
CA VAL A 76 -33.74 14.00 11.86
C VAL A 76 -33.91 13.49 13.28
N SER A 77 -33.70 12.18 13.51
CA SER A 77 -33.71 11.66 14.88
C SER A 77 -32.56 12.29 15.70
N THR A 78 -32.71 12.31 17.02
CA THR A 78 -31.68 12.87 17.90
C THR A 78 -30.35 12.12 17.75
N GLU A 79 -30.40 10.80 17.56
CA GLU A 79 -29.21 9.96 17.36
C GLU A 79 -28.48 10.34 16.06
N VAL A 80 -29.21 10.53 14.96
CA VAL A 80 -28.63 10.98 13.69
C VAL A 80 -28.05 12.39 13.82
N ALA A 81 -28.76 13.31 14.49
CA ALA A 81 -28.26 14.66 14.70
C ALA A 81 -26.95 14.66 15.51
N THR A 82 -26.85 13.81 16.55
CA THR A 82 -25.61 13.63 17.32
C THR A 82 -24.50 13.03 16.47
N ALA A 83 -24.79 12.04 15.63
CA ALA A 83 -23.79 11.45 14.73
C ALA A 83 -23.25 12.46 13.71
N LEU A 84 -24.13 13.22 13.06
CA LEU A 84 -23.76 14.29 12.13
C LEU A 84 -22.92 15.38 12.82
N GLN A 85 -23.32 15.81 14.02
CA GLN A 85 -22.57 16.79 14.79
C GLN A 85 -21.18 16.28 15.17
N ALA A 86 -21.04 14.99 15.51
CA ALA A 86 -19.76 14.38 15.88
C ALA A 86 -18.83 14.17 14.67
N GLN A 87 -19.38 14.00 13.47
CA GLN A 87 -18.61 13.79 12.24
C GLN A 87 -18.02 15.08 11.65
N LEU A 88 -18.65 16.22 11.91
CA LEU A 88 -18.33 17.50 11.27
C LEU A 88 -17.54 18.41 12.20
N ALA A 89 -16.44 18.96 11.71
CA ALA A 89 -15.58 19.89 12.44
C ALA A 89 -15.24 21.14 11.60
N PRO A 90 -14.96 22.29 12.24
CA PRO A 90 -14.34 23.42 11.55
C PRO A 90 -13.04 23.01 10.83
N GLY A 91 -12.90 23.45 9.59
CA GLY A 91 -11.81 23.05 8.70
C GLY A 91 -12.12 21.87 7.79
N ASP A 92 -13.29 21.24 7.91
CA ASP A 92 -13.74 20.23 6.97
C ASP A 92 -14.26 20.89 5.68
N LEU A 93 -13.78 20.43 4.53
CA LEU A 93 -14.41 20.65 3.24
C LEU A 93 -15.49 19.59 3.09
N VAL A 94 -16.75 20.02 2.99
CA VAL A 94 -17.90 19.12 2.94
C VAL A 94 -18.74 19.34 1.70
N ASP A 95 -19.44 18.30 1.27
CA ASP A 95 -20.52 18.40 0.29
C ASP A 95 -21.89 18.07 0.87
N TRP A 96 -22.95 18.50 0.18
CA TRP A 96 -24.33 18.15 0.48
C TRP A 96 -25.21 18.27 -0.77
N ILE A 97 -26.38 17.62 -0.74
CA ILE A 97 -27.40 17.82 -1.78
C ILE A 97 -28.21 19.07 -1.41
N PRO A 98 -28.33 20.09 -2.28
CA PRO A 98 -29.14 21.27 -2.00
C PRO A 98 -30.61 20.92 -1.71
N GLY A 99 -31.17 21.54 -0.67
CA GLY A 99 -32.57 21.36 -0.27
C GLY A 99 -33.55 22.23 -1.04
N ALA A 100 -34.79 22.32 -0.54
CA ALA A 100 -35.84 23.13 -1.14
C ALA A 100 -35.53 24.64 -1.14
N THR A 101 -34.69 25.09 -0.21
CA THR A 101 -34.16 26.46 -0.17
C THR A 101 -32.64 26.44 -0.22
N ALA A 102 -32.04 27.58 -0.58
CA ALA A 102 -30.58 27.72 -0.72
C ALA A 102 -29.79 27.47 0.58
N ASP A 103 -30.47 27.51 1.75
CA ASP A 103 -29.87 27.37 3.08
C ASP A 103 -30.24 26.01 3.73
N GLN A 104 -30.71 25.05 2.92
CA GLN A 104 -31.07 23.71 3.38
C GLN A 104 -30.27 22.64 2.66
N ALA A 105 -30.02 21.52 3.36
CA ALA A 105 -29.60 20.26 2.76
C ALA A 105 -30.83 19.35 2.58
N ALA A 106 -30.93 18.71 1.42
CA ALA A 106 -31.91 17.66 1.19
C ALA A 106 -31.60 16.43 2.07
N ALA A 107 -32.63 15.65 2.37
CA ALA A 107 -32.44 14.39 3.08
C ALA A 107 -31.64 13.41 2.20
N ALA A 108 -30.50 12.94 2.70
CA ALA A 108 -29.78 11.83 2.08
C ALA A 108 -30.50 10.51 2.34
N PRO A 109 -30.37 9.49 1.45
CA PRO A 109 -30.91 8.15 1.68
C PRO A 109 -30.47 7.53 3.00
N ASP A 110 -29.21 7.77 3.37
CA ASP A 110 -28.72 7.64 4.75
C ASP A 110 -28.63 9.05 5.35
N PRO A 111 -29.50 9.41 6.31
CA PRO A 111 -29.47 10.72 6.95
C PRO A 111 -28.11 11.06 7.60
N ALA A 112 -27.32 10.07 8.02
CA ALA A 112 -25.97 10.29 8.56
C ALA A 112 -24.97 10.76 7.48
N GLN A 113 -25.28 10.60 6.20
CA GLN A 113 -24.45 11.04 5.06
C GLN A 113 -24.97 12.33 4.40
N THR A 114 -25.83 13.07 5.10
CA THR A 114 -26.37 14.36 4.61
C THR A 114 -25.24 15.33 4.23
N PHE A 115 -24.18 15.35 5.04
CA PHE A 115 -22.92 16.03 4.74
C PHE A 115 -21.79 15.02 4.62
N ASN A 116 -20.99 15.06 3.54
CA ASN A 116 -19.82 14.18 3.41
C ASN A 116 -18.55 14.98 3.54
N VAL A 117 -17.66 14.53 4.41
CA VAL A 117 -16.33 15.10 4.57
C VAL A 117 -15.45 14.63 3.43
N LEU A 118 -15.03 15.60 2.61
CA LEU A 118 -14.14 15.42 1.47
C LEU A 118 -12.68 15.52 1.92
N MET A 119 -12.35 16.60 2.63
CA MET A 119 -11.03 16.86 3.19
C MET A 119 -11.17 17.47 4.58
N SER A 120 -10.18 17.28 5.45
CA SER A 120 -10.18 17.80 6.82
C SER A 120 -8.89 18.54 7.14
N LYS A 121 -8.95 19.87 7.22
CA LYS A 121 -7.81 20.70 7.64
C LYS A 121 -7.54 20.57 9.15
N GLY A 122 -8.60 20.45 9.94
CA GLY A 122 -8.54 20.41 11.41
C GLY A 122 -7.73 21.56 12.00
N SER A 123 -6.93 21.30 13.03
CA SER A 123 -5.97 22.25 13.60
C SER A 123 -4.54 22.06 13.08
N ALA A 124 -4.33 21.17 12.10
CA ALA A 124 -2.99 20.84 11.61
C ALA A 124 -2.33 22.06 10.95
N THR A 125 -1.03 22.24 11.15
CA THR A 125 -0.24 23.23 10.40
C THR A 125 0.18 22.70 9.02
N ALA A 126 0.13 21.39 8.80
CA ALA A 126 0.40 20.78 7.51
C ALA A 126 -0.62 21.18 6.44
N ALA A 127 -0.19 21.20 5.18
CA ALA A 127 -1.09 21.32 4.03
C ALA A 127 -1.61 19.93 3.64
N GLN A 128 -2.83 19.89 3.10
CA GLN A 128 -3.34 18.73 2.38
C GLN A 128 -3.14 18.94 0.88
N PHE A 129 -3.02 17.85 0.13
CA PHE A 129 -2.72 17.86 -1.29
C PHE A 129 -3.72 17.02 -2.05
N ASP A 130 -4.10 17.50 -3.23
CA ASP A 130 -5.10 16.87 -4.08
C ASP A 130 -4.93 17.37 -5.52
N MET A 131 -5.15 16.51 -6.52
CA MET A 131 -5.03 16.88 -7.94
C MET A 131 -6.40 17.15 -8.53
N SER A 132 -6.51 18.13 -9.43
CA SER A 132 -7.81 18.53 -9.99
C SER A 132 -8.58 17.37 -10.61
N ARG A 133 -7.91 16.59 -11.46
CA ARG A 133 -8.56 15.49 -12.20
C ARG A 133 -8.71 14.23 -11.36
N TYR A 134 -7.96 14.03 -10.28
CA TYR A 134 -7.96 12.76 -9.55
C TYR A 134 -7.73 13.00 -8.07
N GLY A 135 -8.53 12.32 -7.25
CA GLY A 135 -8.38 12.30 -5.81
C GLY A 135 -9.72 12.60 -5.16
N VAL A 136 -9.72 13.54 -4.23
CA VAL A 136 -10.94 13.95 -3.54
C VAL A 136 -11.78 14.82 -4.47
N GLU A 137 -13.03 14.45 -4.69
CA GLU A 137 -13.96 15.24 -5.52
C GLU A 137 -15.31 15.32 -4.80
N VAL A 138 -16.11 16.33 -5.15
CA VAL A 138 -17.49 16.40 -4.70
C VAL A 138 -18.23 15.13 -5.14
N SER A 139 -18.99 14.53 -4.24
CA SER A 139 -19.61 13.23 -4.47
C SER A 139 -20.64 13.30 -5.59
N ARG A 140 -20.76 12.20 -6.34
CA ARG A 140 -21.78 12.02 -7.38
C ARG A 140 -23.20 12.13 -6.83
N HIS A 141 -24.08 12.71 -7.64
CA HIS A 141 -25.52 12.77 -7.37
C HIS A 141 -26.32 12.62 -8.67
N GLU A 142 -27.43 11.88 -8.63
CA GLU A 142 -28.34 11.65 -9.77
C GLU A 142 -27.65 11.30 -11.10
N GLY A 143 -26.55 10.53 -11.03
CA GLY A 143 -25.81 10.08 -12.21
C GLY A 143 -24.78 11.07 -12.77
N ALA A 144 -24.58 12.22 -12.14
CA ALA A 144 -23.55 13.19 -12.51
C ALA A 144 -22.40 13.20 -11.50
N PRO A 145 -21.13 13.08 -11.95
CA PRO A 145 -19.96 13.30 -11.09
C PRO A 145 -19.96 14.73 -10.54
N GLY A 146 -19.60 14.90 -9.27
CA GLY A 146 -19.49 16.22 -8.68
C GLY A 146 -18.26 17.00 -9.16
N PRO A 147 -18.21 18.32 -8.92
CA PRO A 147 -17.07 19.14 -9.28
C PRO A 147 -15.74 18.66 -8.69
N MET A 148 -14.67 18.96 -9.43
CA MET A 148 -13.30 18.69 -9.01
C MET A 148 -12.91 19.56 -7.80
N VAL A 149 -11.95 19.05 -7.03
CA VAL A 149 -11.22 19.79 -5.98
C VAL A 149 -9.73 19.70 -6.30
N ALA A 150 -8.96 20.71 -5.87
CA ALA A 150 -7.51 20.62 -5.83
C ALA A 150 -7.01 21.28 -4.54
N ALA A 151 -5.87 20.81 -4.04
CA ALA A 151 -5.28 21.32 -2.82
C ALA A 151 -3.76 21.30 -2.88
N GLY A 152 -3.12 22.29 -2.27
CA GLY A 152 -1.66 22.32 -2.14
C GLY A 152 -1.13 23.68 -1.79
N TRP A 153 0.20 23.84 -1.93
CA TRP A 153 0.86 25.12 -1.75
C TRP A 153 0.72 26.00 -2.98
N VAL A 154 0.43 27.28 -2.79
CA VAL A 154 0.30 28.28 -3.85
C VAL A 154 1.69 28.74 -4.28
N TYR A 155 2.09 28.44 -5.52
CA TYR A 155 3.41 28.80 -6.07
C TYR A 155 3.36 29.91 -7.12
N GLY A 156 2.17 30.23 -7.63
CA GLY A 156 2.01 31.26 -8.63
C GLY A 156 0.58 31.71 -8.76
N LYS A 157 0.41 32.97 -9.16
CA LYS A 157 -0.89 33.48 -9.60
C LYS A 157 -0.72 34.62 -10.60
N THR A 158 -1.65 34.69 -11.54
CA THR A 158 -1.86 35.82 -12.47
C THR A 158 -3.31 36.29 -12.33
N PRO A 159 -3.74 37.41 -12.94
CA PRO A 159 -5.15 37.83 -12.86
C PRO A 159 -6.19 36.79 -13.30
N GLY A 160 -5.80 35.73 -14.01
CA GLY A 160 -6.72 34.67 -14.46
C GLY A 160 -6.27 33.25 -14.16
N THR A 161 -5.15 33.03 -13.46
CA THR A 161 -4.62 31.68 -13.20
C THR A 161 -4.02 31.53 -11.82
N ILE A 162 -4.19 30.36 -11.20
CA ILE A 162 -3.54 29.99 -9.93
C ILE A 162 -2.75 28.68 -10.10
N THR A 163 -1.56 28.61 -9.50
CA THR A 163 -0.69 27.43 -9.52
C THR A 163 -0.58 26.86 -8.12
N VAL A 164 -0.95 25.59 -7.93
CA VAL A 164 -0.83 24.87 -6.66
C VAL A 164 -0.11 23.54 -6.84
N GLY A 165 0.59 23.09 -5.80
CA GLY A 165 1.25 21.80 -5.79
C GLY A 165 1.98 21.47 -4.49
N ASP A 166 2.67 20.34 -4.49
CA ASP A 166 3.45 19.85 -3.34
C ASP A 166 4.90 20.35 -3.30
N GLY A 167 5.28 21.24 -4.21
CA GLY A 167 6.63 21.82 -4.26
C GLY A 167 7.76 20.85 -4.61
N GLY A 168 7.45 19.60 -4.97
CA GLY A 168 8.43 18.61 -5.40
C GLY A 168 9.15 19.04 -6.67
N LEU A 169 10.46 19.27 -6.57
CA LEU A 169 11.28 19.80 -7.66
C LEU A 169 12.53 18.95 -7.88
N VAL A 170 12.61 18.27 -9.03
CA VAL A 170 13.77 17.45 -9.41
C VAL A 170 14.63 18.19 -10.42
N LYS A 171 15.89 18.48 -10.04
CA LYS A 171 16.82 19.30 -10.84
C LYS A 171 17.91 18.49 -11.53
N ALA A 172 18.24 17.31 -11.03
CA ALA A 172 19.29 16.45 -11.57
C ALA A 172 18.94 14.98 -11.35
N ASP A 173 19.55 14.09 -12.13
CA ASP A 173 19.48 12.65 -11.87
C ASP A 173 20.41 12.23 -10.73
N MET A 174 20.37 10.95 -10.38
CA MET A 174 21.14 10.42 -9.25
C MET A 174 22.67 10.45 -9.47
N ALA A 175 23.15 10.64 -10.70
CA ALA A 175 24.56 10.86 -11.01
C ALA A 175 24.95 12.35 -11.02
N GLY A 176 24.03 13.26 -10.66
CA GLY A 176 24.29 14.70 -10.55
C GLY A 176 24.19 15.48 -11.86
N ARG A 177 23.77 14.86 -12.98
CA ARG A 177 23.60 15.60 -14.24
C ARG A 177 22.30 16.40 -14.18
N ALA A 178 22.36 17.70 -14.48
CA ALA A 178 21.19 18.58 -14.41
C ALA A 178 20.19 18.30 -15.54
N TYR A 179 18.89 18.24 -15.25
CA TYR A 179 17.84 18.22 -16.27
C TYR A 179 17.76 19.58 -16.99
N ASP A 180 17.46 19.57 -18.29
CA ASP A 180 17.32 20.79 -19.10
C ASP A 180 16.25 21.72 -18.53
N THR A 181 15.18 21.14 -17.98
CA THR A 181 14.13 21.85 -17.26
C THR A 181 13.86 21.11 -15.95
N PRO A 182 13.85 21.80 -14.80
CA PRO A 182 13.45 21.20 -13.53
C PRO A 182 12.06 20.57 -13.63
N ILE A 183 11.92 19.36 -13.12
CA ILE A 183 10.67 18.61 -13.16
C ILE A 183 9.85 18.96 -11.93
N LYS A 184 8.63 19.47 -12.15
CA LYS A 184 7.62 19.72 -11.12
C LYS A 184 6.53 18.67 -11.24
N ARG A 185 6.58 17.64 -10.40
CA ARG A 185 5.81 16.41 -10.62
C ARG A 185 4.33 16.56 -10.24
N TYR A 186 4.05 17.21 -9.11
CA TYR A 186 2.71 17.36 -8.54
C TYR A 186 2.34 18.84 -8.42
N GLU A 187 2.46 19.57 -9.53
CA GLU A 187 2.06 20.97 -9.64
C GLU A 187 1.18 21.18 -10.86
N GLU A 188 0.07 21.89 -10.66
CA GLU A 188 -0.90 22.22 -11.72
C GLU A 188 -1.22 23.71 -11.71
N THR A 189 -1.50 24.26 -12.90
CA THR A 189 -1.95 25.64 -13.08
C THR A 189 -3.35 25.65 -13.64
N PHE A 190 -4.26 26.34 -12.96
CA PHE A 190 -5.68 26.36 -13.26
C PHE A 190 -6.16 27.73 -13.70
N GLN A 191 -7.18 27.74 -14.56
CA GLN A 191 -7.92 28.94 -14.90
C GLN A 191 -8.84 29.33 -13.75
N VAL A 192 -8.95 30.64 -13.48
CA VAL A 192 -9.77 31.18 -12.39
C VAL A 192 -10.97 31.93 -12.97
N ALA A 193 -12.16 31.67 -12.44
CA ALA A 193 -13.36 32.40 -12.85
C ALA A 193 -13.27 33.88 -12.45
N ARG A 194 -13.88 34.77 -13.25
CA ARG A 194 -13.82 36.23 -12.99
C ARG A 194 -14.50 36.63 -11.68
N ASP A 195 -15.46 35.83 -11.25
CA ASP A 195 -16.31 36.01 -10.08
C ASP A 195 -15.98 35.02 -8.95
N VAL A 196 -14.79 34.41 -8.99
CA VAL A 196 -14.28 33.49 -7.96
C VAL A 196 -14.51 34.04 -6.56
N LYS A 197 -15.02 33.21 -5.65
CA LYS A 197 -15.10 33.54 -4.22
C LYS A 197 -13.81 33.14 -3.52
N VAL A 198 -13.26 34.06 -2.75
CA VAL A 198 -12.02 33.84 -2.02
C VAL A 198 -12.28 34.06 -0.54
N PHE A 199 -11.76 33.17 0.29
CA PHE A 199 -11.87 33.24 1.73
C PHE A 199 -10.50 33.13 2.38
N ALA A 200 -10.25 34.03 3.34
CA ALA A 200 -9.16 33.89 4.29
C ALA A 200 -9.66 33.03 5.45
N VAL A 201 -9.11 31.84 5.59
CA VAL A 201 -9.53 30.88 6.62
C VAL A 201 -8.56 30.94 7.79
N ASP A 202 -9.05 31.40 8.93
CA ASP A 202 -8.25 31.47 10.15
C ASP A 202 -8.22 30.10 10.83
N THR A 203 -7.14 29.35 10.66
CA THR A 203 -7.00 28.01 11.25
C THR A 203 -6.68 28.05 12.75
N SER A 204 -6.39 29.23 13.31
CA SER A 204 -6.26 29.41 14.76
C SER A 204 -7.61 29.63 15.44
N ASP A 205 -8.58 30.19 14.69
CA ASP A 205 -9.96 30.37 15.10
C ASP A 205 -10.86 30.49 13.87
N TYR A 206 -11.46 29.36 13.46
CA TYR A 206 -12.25 29.30 12.23
C TYR A 206 -13.43 30.28 12.20
N ALA A 207 -13.96 30.68 13.36
CA ALA A 207 -15.05 31.65 13.45
C ALA A 207 -14.63 33.07 12.97
N LYS A 208 -13.32 33.35 12.92
CA LYS A 208 -12.75 34.58 12.35
C LYS A 208 -12.52 34.53 10.84
N SER A 209 -12.82 33.41 10.18
CA SER A 209 -12.70 33.30 8.73
C SER A 209 -13.64 34.29 8.03
N ALA A 210 -13.17 34.88 6.93
CA ALA A 210 -13.91 35.94 6.24
C ALA A 210 -13.70 35.89 4.72
N ALA A 211 -14.61 36.54 3.99
CA ALA A 211 -14.41 36.83 2.58
C ALA A 211 -13.13 37.66 2.38
N SER A 212 -12.42 37.36 1.30
CA SER A 212 -11.18 38.01 0.89
C SER A 212 -11.23 38.26 -0.62
N ASP A 213 -10.14 38.79 -1.17
CA ASP A 213 -9.98 38.97 -2.60
C ASP A 213 -8.82 38.13 -3.16
N TYR A 214 -8.90 37.86 -4.45
CA TYR A 214 -7.91 37.05 -5.16
C TYR A 214 -6.50 37.69 -5.16
N ALA A 215 -6.43 39.02 -5.11
CA ALA A 215 -5.17 39.75 -5.06
C ALA A 215 -4.45 39.54 -3.71
N SER A 216 -5.19 39.29 -2.63
CA SER A 216 -4.69 39.12 -1.26
C SER A 216 -4.14 37.73 -0.96
N ILE A 217 -4.40 36.73 -1.81
CA ILE A 217 -3.85 35.37 -1.63
C ILE A 217 -2.32 35.44 -1.68
N PRO A 218 -1.59 35.07 -0.61
CA PRO A 218 -0.14 35.03 -0.65
C PRO A 218 0.39 33.97 -1.62
N VAL A 219 1.61 34.14 -2.11
CA VAL A 219 2.31 33.12 -2.88
C VAL A 219 3.51 32.65 -2.06
N THR A 220 3.75 31.34 -2.05
CA THR A 220 4.93 30.75 -1.42
C THR A 220 6.18 31.31 -2.07
N ALA A 221 7.11 31.81 -1.26
CA ALA A 221 8.21 32.65 -1.73
C ALA A 221 9.08 31.99 -2.81
N ASN A 222 9.36 30.69 -2.67
CA ASN A 222 10.11 29.89 -3.62
C ASN A 222 9.93 28.38 -3.33
N TYR A 223 10.54 27.54 -4.16
CA TYR A 223 10.50 26.08 -4.05
C TYR A 223 11.54 25.50 -3.07
N ASP A 224 12.45 26.31 -2.55
CA ASP A 224 13.50 25.83 -1.65
C ASP A 224 12.87 25.18 -0.40
N TYR A 225 13.34 23.99 -0.04
CA TYR A 225 12.79 23.26 1.10
C TYR A 225 12.97 24.03 2.42
N SER A 226 13.97 24.91 2.50
CA SER A 226 14.18 25.79 3.66
C SER A 226 13.09 26.85 3.82
N THR A 227 12.31 27.13 2.79
CA THR A 227 11.09 27.95 2.89
C THR A 227 10.00 27.14 3.58
N THR A 228 9.95 27.22 4.91
CA THR A 228 9.02 26.43 5.72
C THR A 228 7.62 27.02 5.81
N SER A 229 7.49 28.34 5.80
CA SER A 229 6.17 29.00 5.74
C SER A 229 5.65 28.99 4.30
N ARG A 230 4.64 28.16 4.03
CA ARG A 230 4.08 27.93 2.68
C ARG A 230 2.58 28.22 2.67
N GLN A 231 2.13 29.03 1.71
CA GLN A 231 0.72 29.36 1.60
C GLN A 231 -0.04 28.14 1.06
N ALA A 232 -0.96 27.57 1.83
CA ALA A 232 -1.82 26.49 1.39
C ALA A 232 -3.20 27.01 0.96
N ALA A 233 -3.85 26.32 0.01
CA ALA A 233 -5.22 26.60 -0.39
C ALA A 233 -5.97 25.35 -0.87
N TYR A 234 -7.29 25.35 -0.70
CA TYR A 234 -8.22 24.44 -1.38
C TYR A 234 -8.93 25.20 -2.49
N LEU A 235 -9.14 24.53 -3.62
CA LEU A 235 -9.74 25.06 -4.85
C LEU A 235 -10.95 24.21 -5.22
N LEU A 236 -12.10 24.84 -5.46
CA LEU A 236 -13.29 24.20 -6.00
C LEU A 236 -13.50 24.65 -7.45
N PHE A 237 -13.83 23.70 -8.32
CA PHE A 237 -14.07 23.97 -9.75
C PHE A 237 -15.57 24.08 -10.08
N ASP A 238 -15.88 24.69 -11.22
CA ASP A 238 -17.25 24.75 -11.79
C ASP A 238 -17.68 23.46 -12.50
N ARG A 239 -16.72 22.56 -12.78
CA ARG A 239 -16.91 21.34 -13.56
C ARG A 239 -16.23 20.15 -12.92
N ASN A 240 -16.67 18.97 -13.35
CA ASN A 240 -16.10 17.69 -12.98
C ASN A 240 -14.98 17.26 -13.95
N HIS A 241 -14.39 16.09 -13.69
CA HIS A 241 -13.27 15.55 -14.45
C HIS A 241 -13.56 15.29 -15.95
N GLU A 242 -14.83 15.17 -16.38
CA GLU A 242 -15.20 14.94 -17.79
C GLU A 242 -14.99 16.19 -18.67
N ARG A 243 -14.80 17.34 -18.04
CA ARG A 243 -14.57 18.65 -18.67
C ARG A 243 -13.42 19.40 -17.98
N ALA A 244 -12.44 18.67 -17.46
CA ALA A 244 -11.33 19.22 -16.67
C ALA A 244 -10.55 20.31 -17.42
N ASP A 245 -10.37 20.15 -18.73
CA ASP A 245 -9.69 21.10 -19.64
C ASP A 245 -10.38 22.47 -19.73
N LYS A 246 -11.68 22.53 -19.43
CA LYS A 246 -12.51 23.74 -19.48
C LYS A 246 -12.91 24.23 -18.09
N ALA A 247 -12.53 23.50 -17.05
CA ALA A 247 -12.91 23.81 -15.69
C ALA A 247 -12.22 25.09 -15.22
N LYS A 248 -12.93 25.86 -14.40
CA LYS A 248 -12.44 27.08 -13.76
C LYS A 248 -12.64 26.99 -12.26
N VAL A 249 -11.67 27.52 -11.53
CA VAL A 249 -11.77 27.67 -10.08
C VAL A 249 -12.82 28.73 -9.74
N VAL A 250 -13.81 28.37 -8.94
CA VAL A 250 -14.95 29.22 -8.53
C VAL A 250 -14.97 29.52 -7.04
N ALA A 251 -14.30 28.73 -6.20
CA ALA A 251 -14.06 29.07 -4.81
C ALA A 251 -12.63 28.72 -4.39
N ILE A 252 -12.03 29.56 -3.56
CA ILE A 252 -10.68 29.40 -3.00
C ILE A 252 -10.73 29.65 -1.50
N TRP A 253 -10.22 28.69 -0.74
CA TRP A 253 -10.02 28.82 0.70
C TRP A 253 -8.51 28.79 0.97
N TYR A 254 -7.90 29.93 1.28
CA TYR A 254 -6.48 29.98 1.65
C TYR A 254 -6.33 30.11 3.16
N PHE A 255 -5.38 29.38 3.73
CA PHE A 255 -5.28 29.22 5.17
C PHE A 255 -4.30 30.21 5.80
N THR A 256 -4.71 30.80 6.92
CA THR A 256 -3.92 31.74 7.75
C THR A 256 -3.94 31.26 9.21
N PRO A 257 -2.81 31.20 9.93
CA PRO A 257 -1.45 31.39 9.42
C PRO A 257 -1.08 30.36 8.33
N GLN A 258 0.00 30.66 7.60
CA GLN A 258 0.51 29.78 6.55
C GLN A 258 0.87 28.40 7.11
N SER A 259 0.78 27.39 6.26
CA SER A 259 1.21 26.04 6.60
C SER A 259 2.73 25.98 6.80
N THR A 260 3.17 25.10 7.68
CA THR A 260 4.60 24.88 7.96
C THR A 260 5.05 23.57 7.35
N SER A 261 5.96 23.61 6.37
CA SER A 261 6.68 22.41 5.89
C SER A 261 7.76 21.98 6.89
N ASP A 262 8.30 20.79 6.71
CA ASP A 262 9.27 20.21 7.64
C ASP A 262 10.70 20.76 7.50
N GLY A 263 10.94 21.60 6.48
CA GLY A 263 12.24 22.20 6.25
C GLY A 263 13.32 21.23 5.79
N LYS A 264 12.96 20.04 5.28
CA LYS A 264 13.92 19.00 4.88
C LYS A 264 13.94 18.77 3.38
N PRO A 265 15.11 18.43 2.80
CA PRO A 265 15.20 18.03 1.41
C PRO A 265 14.45 16.72 1.16
N VAL A 266 13.85 16.61 -0.03
CA VAL A 266 13.14 15.41 -0.51
C VAL A 266 13.89 14.85 -1.72
N TRP A 267 13.86 13.53 -1.87
CA TRP A 267 14.58 12.80 -2.92
C TRP A 267 13.67 11.77 -3.59
N ASP A 268 13.95 11.42 -4.84
CA ASP A 268 13.24 10.33 -5.51
C ASP A 268 13.63 8.95 -4.95
N VAL A 269 14.69 8.86 -4.14
CA VAL A 269 15.10 7.65 -3.41
C VAL A 269 14.64 7.70 -1.95
N PRO A 270 14.54 6.55 -1.26
CA PRO A 270 14.26 6.52 0.16
C PRO A 270 15.23 7.41 0.96
N THR A 271 14.74 7.98 2.05
CA THR A 271 15.58 8.75 2.98
C THR A 271 16.68 7.85 3.53
N LEU A 272 17.88 8.41 3.75
CA LEU A 272 19.09 7.65 4.10
C LEU A 272 19.54 6.61 3.06
N SER A 273 19.13 6.76 1.79
CA SER A 273 19.62 5.90 0.72
C SER A 273 21.14 6.09 0.50
N PRO A 274 21.91 5.01 0.31
CA PRO A 274 23.34 5.08 -0.05
C PRO A 274 23.62 5.90 -1.31
N LEU A 275 22.64 6.04 -2.22
CA LEU A 275 22.76 6.88 -3.42
C LEU A 275 22.86 8.39 -3.13
N LEU A 276 22.67 8.80 -1.86
CA LEU A 276 22.83 10.18 -1.42
C LEU A 276 24.22 10.46 -0.83
N ALA A 277 25.08 9.45 -0.69
CA ALA A 277 26.36 9.58 0.03
C ALA A 277 27.34 10.58 -0.65
N ASP A 278 27.28 10.70 -1.97
CA ASP A 278 28.12 11.61 -2.76
C ASP A 278 27.52 13.02 -2.90
N LYS A 279 26.31 13.26 -2.37
CA LYS A 279 25.61 14.55 -2.50
C LYS A 279 26.14 15.63 -1.56
N GLY A 280 27.04 15.27 -0.65
CA GLY A 280 27.66 16.19 0.30
C GLY A 280 26.75 16.53 1.48
N ASN A 281 26.90 17.75 2.00
CA ASN A 281 26.17 18.22 3.17
C ASN A 281 25.06 19.20 2.79
N ASP A 282 23.93 19.08 3.46
CA ASP A 282 22.86 20.05 3.43
C ASP A 282 23.36 21.41 3.94
N PRO A 283 23.27 22.48 3.14
CA PRO A 283 23.74 23.81 3.55
C PRO A 283 22.90 24.40 4.69
N VAL A 284 21.69 23.89 4.96
CA VAL A 284 20.80 24.40 6.01
C VAL A 284 21.12 23.78 7.36
N SER A 285 21.11 22.44 7.46
CA SER A 285 21.38 21.73 8.71
C SER A 285 22.86 21.42 8.96
N GLY A 286 23.70 21.49 7.92
CA GLY A 286 25.10 21.04 7.96
C GLY A 286 25.28 19.51 7.96
N GLN A 287 24.18 18.73 7.98
CA GLN A 287 24.23 17.28 7.99
C GLN A 287 24.55 16.72 6.60
N PRO A 288 25.26 15.59 6.48
CA PRO A 288 25.33 14.85 5.23
C PRO A 288 23.94 14.50 4.71
N TYR A 289 23.66 14.66 3.41
CA TYR A 289 22.33 14.35 2.87
C TYR A 289 21.88 12.91 3.13
N VAL A 290 22.82 11.96 3.05
CA VAL A 290 22.60 10.55 3.40
C VAL A 290 22.25 10.31 4.88
N ALA A 291 22.43 11.31 5.75
CA ALA A 291 22.09 11.25 7.18
C ALA A 291 20.78 11.96 7.52
N ILE A 292 20.12 12.61 6.55
CA ILE A 292 18.86 13.32 6.78
C ILE A 292 17.71 12.32 6.69
N ASN A 293 16.98 12.17 7.80
CA ASN A 293 15.74 11.42 7.86
C ASN A 293 14.54 12.37 7.68
N ALA A 294 13.88 12.27 6.53
CA ALA A 294 12.72 13.08 6.19
C ALA A 294 11.53 12.77 7.12
N THR A 295 10.68 13.77 7.35
CA THR A 295 9.54 13.64 8.28
C THR A 295 8.55 12.58 7.78
N GLY A 296 7.89 11.86 8.68
CA GLY A 296 6.94 10.81 8.29
C GLY A 296 5.74 11.37 7.52
N VAL A 297 5.20 10.59 6.60
CA VAL A 297 4.10 10.94 5.69
C VAL A 297 2.84 11.43 6.37
N THR A 298 2.53 10.94 7.58
CA THR A 298 1.36 11.39 8.35
C THR A 298 1.39 12.89 8.64
N ALA A 299 2.60 13.46 8.81
CA ALA A 299 2.78 14.89 9.06
C ALA A 299 3.24 15.65 7.80
N ALA A 300 3.89 14.98 6.85
CA ALA A 300 4.48 15.59 5.68
C ALA A 300 4.38 14.65 4.45
N PRO A 301 3.19 14.49 3.84
CA PRO A 301 2.95 13.47 2.81
C PRO A 301 3.82 13.65 1.55
N TYR A 302 4.21 14.89 1.20
CA TYR A 302 5.11 15.21 0.08
C TYR A 302 6.54 14.66 0.24
N THR A 303 6.95 14.25 1.44
CA THR A 303 8.34 13.87 1.72
C THR A 303 8.73 12.49 1.19
N ARG A 304 7.77 11.67 0.76
CA ARG A 304 8.03 10.34 0.22
C ARG A 304 7.86 10.21 -1.28
N SER A 305 7.66 11.32 -1.99
CA SER A 305 7.37 11.23 -3.41
C SER A 305 8.51 10.59 -4.22
N THR A 306 8.14 9.77 -5.21
CA THR A 306 9.06 9.29 -6.24
C THR A 306 8.32 9.24 -7.58
N GLU A 307 9.07 9.18 -8.67
CA GLU A 307 8.47 8.94 -9.98
C GLU A 307 8.08 7.46 -10.16
N PRO A 308 7.01 7.20 -10.92
CA PRO A 308 6.61 5.85 -11.26
C PRO A 308 7.53 5.26 -12.33
N PHE A 309 7.48 3.94 -12.50
CA PHE A 309 8.25 3.27 -13.55
C PHE A 309 7.64 1.96 -14.01
N GLU A 310 7.90 1.64 -15.27
CA GLU A 310 7.55 0.37 -15.87
C GLU A 310 8.59 -0.70 -15.51
N MET A 311 8.14 -1.78 -14.87
CA MET A 311 9.00 -2.90 -14.48
C MET A 311 9.05 -3.98 -15.56
N VAL A 312 7.88 -4.33 -16.11
CA VAL A 312 7.74 -5.21 -17.27
C VAL A 312 6.85 -4.51 -18.28
N LYS A 313 7.36 -4.40 -19.51
CA LYS A 313 6.74 -3.65 -20.58
C LYS A 313 5.25 -3.94 -20.72
N ASP A 314 4.43 -2.88 -20.77
CA ASP A 314 2.99 -2.94 -20.99
C ASP A 314 2.19 -3.76 -19.95
N THR A 315 2.82 -4.28 -18.90
CA THR A 315 2.25 -5.34 -18.04
C THR A 315 2.35 -5.06 -16.54
N LEU A 316 3.53 -4.68 -16.02
CA LEU A 316 3.76 -4.46 -14.59
C LEU A 316 4.44 -3.11 -14.35
N TYR A 317 3.86 -2.32 -13.45
CA TYR A 317 4.31 -0.97 -13.14
C TYR A 317 4.41 -0.76 -11.63
N PHE A 318 5.37 0.07 -11.23
CA PHE A 318 5.46 0.64 -9.91
C PHE A 318 4.79 2.02 -9.92
N VAL A 319 3.85 2.24 -9.01
CA VAL A 319 3.10 3.51 -8.84
C VAL A 319 3.09 4.02 -7.40
N GLY A 320 3.82 3.35 -6.50
CA GLY A 320 3.96 3.74 -5.10
C GLY A 320 4.83 4.98 -4.89
N ASP A 321 5.29 5.14 -3.66
CA ASP A 321 6.19 6.20 -3.22
C ASP A 321 7.56 5.63 -2.77
N ASN A 322 8.49 6.47 -2.31
CA ASN A 322 9.82 6.03 -1.86
C ASN A 322 9.85 5.40 -0.45
N GLU A 323 8.69 5.17 0.16
CA GLU A 323 8.51 4.43 1.41
C GLU A 323 7.63 3.19 1.20
N VAL A 324 6.39 3.33 0.72
CA VAL A 324 5.45 2.25 0.44
C VAL A 324 5.33 2.00 -1.07
N SER A 325 5.47 0.74 -1.44
CA SER A 325 5.32 0.28 -2.81
C SER A 325 3.86 -0.02 -3.12
N SER A 326 3.42 0.36 -4.33
CA SER A 326 2.14 -0.03 -4.91
C SER A 326 2.38 -0.37 -6.38
N TYR A 327 1.69 -1.40 -6.87
CA TYR A 327 1.93 -1.94 -8.20
C TYR A 327 0.64 -1.95 -9.03
N ILE A 328 0.78 -1.76 -10.34
CA ILE A 328 -0.30 -1.98 -11.31
C ILE A 328 0.08 -3.15 -12.21
N LEU A 329 -0.85 -4.10 -12.33
CA LEU A 329 -0.83 -5.17 -13.30
C LEU A 329 -1.88 -4.87 -14.38
N LYS A 330 -1.45 -4.76 -15.62
CA LYS A 330 -2.33 -4.67 -16.80
C LYS A 330 -2.55 -6.06 -17.35
N ALA A 331 -3.72 -6.61 -17.05
CA ALA A 331 -4.12 -7.95 -17.44
C ALA A 331 -4.95 -7.91 -18.73
N ASP A 332 -4.38 -8.45 -19.79
CA ASP A 332 -5.05 -8.84 -21.03
C ASP A 332 -5.60 -10.26 -20.83
N MET A 333 -6.94 -10.39 -20.81
CA MET A 333 -7.62 -11.66 -20.55
C MET A 333 -7.49 -12.67 -21.71
N GLY A 334 -6.87 -12.26 -22.82
CA GLY A 334 -6.57 -13.10 -23.98
C GLY A 334 -7.72 -13.24 -24.96
N THR A 335 -8.81 -12.46 -24.79
CA THR A 335 -9.94 -12.43 -25.72
C THR A 335 -9.57 -11.58 -26.95
N PRO A 336 -9.41 -12.16 -28.16
CA PRO A 336 -8.89 -11.41 -29.29
C PRO A 336 -9.78 -10.22 -29.69
N ASN A 337 -9.21 -9.02 -29.67
CA ASN A 337 -9.86 -7.75 -30.01
C ASN A 337 -11.01 -7.33 -29.08
N ASP A 338 -11.15 -7.94 -27.91
CA ASP A 338 -12.07 -7.50 -26.87
C ASP A 338 -11.23 -6.96 -25.71
N LYS A 339 -11.40 -5.67 -25.38
CA LYS A 339 -10.76 -5.05 -24.22
C LYS A 339 -11.73 -4.83 -23.06
N SER A 340 -12.97 -5.32 -23.21
CA SER A 340 -14.01 -5.10 -22.21
C SER A 340 -13.86 -6.01 -20.98
N ASP A 341 -13.09 -7.10 -21.10
CA ASP A 341 -12.73 -8.01 -20.03
C ASP A 341 -11.32 -7.76 -19.45
N ASP A 342 -10.47 -6.97 -20.12
CA ASP A 342 -9.17 -6.52 -19.61
C ASP A 342 -9.30 -5.91 -18.21
N LYS A 343 -8.31 -6.21 -17.36
CA LYS A 343 -8.28 -5.79 -15.97
C LYS A 343 -7.08 -4.89 -15.69
N ILE A 344 -7.31 -3.93 -14.81
CA ILE A 344 -6.26 -3.09 -14.22
C ILE A 344 -6.28 -3.39 -12.73
N ILE A 345 -5.33 -4.22 -12.30
CA ILE A 345 -5.26 -4.72 -10.93
C ILE A 345 -4.23 -3.88 -10.18
N LYS A 346 -4.65 -3.21 -9.12
CA LYS A 346 -3.77 -2.45 -8.22
C LYS A 346 -3.46 -3.28 -6.97
N ILE A 347 -2.19 -3.38 -6.61
CA ILE A 347 -1.72 -4.03 -5.38
C ILE A 347 -1.36 -2.95 -4.35
N ASP A 348 -2.00 -3.02 -3.19
CA ASP A 348 -1.98 -2.04 -2.10
C ASP A 348 -2.34 -0.60 -2.52
N ALA A 349 -2.63 0.24 -1.54
CA ALA A 349 -3.16 1.59 -1.73
C ALA A 349 -2.31 2.69 -1.09
N GLY A 350 -1.18 2.38 -0.46
CA GLY A 350 -0.30 3.39 0.12
C GLY A 350 -0.93 4.15 1.30
N TRP A 351 -0.35 5.30 1.63
CA TRP A 351 -0.70 6.09 2.82
C TRP A 351 -1.89 7.01 2.61
N ALA A 352 -2.65 7.23 3.68
CA ALA A 352 -3.66 8.27 3.74
C ALA A 352 -3.03 9.66 3.45
N ASN A 353 -3.80 10.54 2.78
CA ASN A 353 -3.36 11.86 2.32
C ASN A 353 -2.23 11.86 1.26
N SER A 354 -1.85 10.70 0.72
CA SER A 354 -0.84 10.59 -0.37
C SER A 354 -1.44 10.18 -1.71
N GLY A 355 -2.78 10.04 -1.80
CA GLY A 355 -3.49 9.63 -3.01
C GLY A 355 -3.11 10.43 -4.25
N TYR A 356 -3.02 11.76 -4.12
CA TYR A 356 -2.60 12.68 -5.19
C TYR A 356 -1.31 12.25 -5.89
N GLN A 357 -0.35 11.67 -5.16
CA GLN A 357 0.91 11.18 -5.72
C GLN A 357 0.69 9.90 -6.51
N TYR A 358 -0.03 8.94 -5.94
CA TYR A 358 -0.30 7.65 -6.60
C TYR A 358 -1.12 7.83 -7.88
N TRP A 359 -2.11 8.73 -7.87
CA TRP A 359 -2.93 9.02 -9.05
C TRP A 359 -2.13 9.70 -10.15
N LYS A 360 -1.29 10.67 -9.77
CA LYS A 360 -0.41 11.33 -10.74
C LYS A 360 0.64 10.37 -11.28
N ASN A 361 1.14 9.46 -10.45
CA ASN A 361 2.06 8.40 -10.85
C ASN A 361 1.43 7.46 -11.88
N MET A 362 0.17 7.06 -11.69
CA MET A 362 -0.57 6.31 -12.70
C MET A 362 -0.75 7.12 -14.00
N GLU A 363 -1.13 8.39 -13.90
CA GLU A 363 -1.31 9.26 -15.06
C GLU A 363 -0.01 9.43 -15.87
N LEU A 364 1.14 9.58 -15.21
CA LEU A 364 2.46 9.71 -15.85
C LEU A 364 2.86 8.46 -16.64
N LEU A 365 2.30 7.29 -16.30
CA LEU A 365 2.43 6.04 -17.05
C LEU A 365 1.32 5.85 -18.10
N GLY A 366 0.44 6.83 -18.27
CA GLY A 366 -0.71 6.75 -19.19
C GLY A 366 -1.86 5.86 -18.68
N ILE A 367 -1.92 5.60 -17.38
CA ILE A 367 -2.96 4.79 -16.75
C ILE A 367 -3.94 5.73 -16.04
N ASP A 368 -5.22 5.67 -16.39
CA ASP A 368 -6.27 6.39 -15.65
C ASP A 368 -6.54 5.68 -14.31
N PRO A 369 -6.37 6.32 -13.14
CA PRO A 369 -6.77 5.78 -11.84
C PRO A 369 -8.18 5.20 -11.77
N ARG A 370 -9.11 5.69 -12.58
CA ARG A 370 -10.51 5.24 -12.68
C ARG A 370 -10.68 4.01 -13.58
N SER A 371 -9.61 3.52 -14.18
CA SER A 371 -9.61 2.27 -14.96
C SER A 371 -9.34 1.05 -14.09
N VAL A 372 -8.94 1.24 -12.82
CA VAL A 372 -8.71 0.14 -11.87
C VAL A 372 -9.99 -0.67 -11.70
N THR A 373 -9.91 -1.95 -12.00
CA THR A 373 -11.02 -2.90 -11.87
C THR A 373 -10.98 -3.62 -10.53
N ASP A 374 -9.77 -3.86 -10.03
CA ASP A 374 -9.52 -4.66 -8.83
C ASP A 374 -8.43 -3.98 -7.96
N LEU A 375 -8.68 -3.86 -6.65
CA LEU A 375 -7.72 -3.40 -5.65
C LEU A 375 -7.47 -4.52 -4.65
N TRP A 376 -6.21 -4.96 -4.55
CA TRP A 376 -5.78 -6.09 -3.75
C TRP A 376 -4.96 -5.61 -2.56
N LEU A 377 -5.53 -5.73 -1.36
CA LEU A 377 -4.85 -5.40 -0.12
C LEU A 377 -4.08 -6.60 0.41
N THR A 378 -2.86 -6.36 0.83
CA THR A 378 -1.98 -7.43 1.31
C THR A 378 -2.03 -7.60 2.82
N HIS A 379 -2.29 -6.52 3.56
CA HIS A 379 -2.58 -6.55 5.00
C HIS A 379 -3.28 -5.29 5.52
N GLY A 380 -3.80 -5.37 6.74
CA GLY A 380 -4.66 -4.36 7.38
C GLY A 380 -3.96 -3.19 8.09
N HIS A 381 -2.85 -2.65 7.56
CA HIS A 381 -2.21 -1.44 8.10
C HIS A 381 -2.40 -0.22 7.19
N GLY A 382 -2.49 0.97 7.80
CA GLY A 382 -2.96 2.21 7.14
C GLY A 382 -2.00 2.78 6.10
N ASP A 383 -0.77 2.30 6.09
CA ASP A 383 0.22 2.52 5.04
C ASP A 383 -0.04 1.69 3.77
N HIS A 384 -0.90 0.67 3.85
CA HIS A 384 -1.26 -0.19 2.71
C HIS A 384 -2.72 -0.06 2.27
N TYR A 385 -3.62 0.39 3.15
CA TYR A 385 -5.03 0.67 2.78
C TYR A 385 -5.39 2.16 2.72
N GLY A 386 -4.45 3.06 3.01
CA GLY A 386 -4.72 4.45 3.37
C GLY A 386 -5.51 5.27 2.34
N THR A 387 -5.42 4.95 1.05
CA THR A 387 -6.21 5.62 0.00
C THR A 387 -7.35 4.78 -0.56
N VAL A 388 -7.73 3.66 0.08
CA VAL A 388 -8.82 2.78 -0.39
C VAL A 388 -10.14 3.56 -0.44
N VAL A 389 -10.50 4.26 0.64
CA VAL A 389 -11.75 5.04 0.70
C VAL A 389 -11.77 6.14 -0.35
N GLU A 390 -10.65 6.84 -0.53
CA GLU A 390 -10.49 7.86 -1.58
C GLU A 390 -10.70 7.26 -2.98
N GLN A 391 -10.10 6.10 -3.27
CA GLN A 391 -10.25 5.43 -4.56
C GLN A 391 -11.68 4.90 -4.75
N LEU A 392 -12.31 4.35 -3.73
CA LEU A 392 -13.70 3.90 -3.77
C LEU A 392 -14.65 5.05 -4.12
N ARG A 393 -14.48 6.22 -3.48
CA ARG A 393 -15.25 7.43 -3.79
C ARG A 393 -14.98 7.96 -5.19
N MET A 394 -13.71 7.93 -5.64
CA MET A 394 -13.36 8.28 -7.03
C MET A 394 -14.11 7.39 -8.03
N MET A 395 -14.22 6.08 -7.74
CA MET A 395 -14.93 5.12 -8.58
C MET A 395 -16.45 5.33 -8.55
N ASP A 396 -17.02 5.57 -7.37
CA ASP A 396 -18.42 5.92 -7.22
C ASP A 396 -18.76 7.21 -7.99
N ASN A 397 -17.86 8.20 -7.98
CA ASN A 397 -18.04 9.47 -8.68
C ASN A 397 -18.20 9.30 -10.20
N VAL A 398 -17.48 8.35 -10.78
CA VAL A 398 -17.54 8.02 -12.20
C VAL A 398 -18.56 6.93 -12.52
N GLY A 399 -19.31 6.46 -11.52
CA GLY A 399 -20.31 5.40 -11.68
C GLY A 399 -19.72 4.03 -12.01
N LYS A 400 -18.45 3.78 -11.63
CA LYS A 400 -17.78 2.51 -11.82
C LYS A 400 -17.70 1.75 -10.51
N LYS A 401 -17.67 0.41 -10.61
CA LYS A 401 -17.42 -0.47 -9.48
C LYS A 401 -15.92 -0.78 -9.39
N LEU A 402 -15.45 -0.97 -8.17
CA LEU A 402 -14.13 -1.49 -7.85
C LEU A 402 -14.31 -2.77 -7.04
N THR A 403 -13.68 -3.86 -7.47
CA THR A 403 -13.63 -5.08 -6.66
C THR A 403 -12.52 -4.89 -5.62
N LEU A 404 -12.89 -4.85 -4.35
CA LEU A 404 -11.92 -4.75 -3.25
C LEU A 404 -11.66 -6.13 -2.68
N TRP A 405 -10.40 -6.54 -2.74
CA TRP A 405 -9.91 -7.82 -2.24
C TRP A 405 -9.08 -7.61 -0.96
N GLY A 406 -9.23 -8.52 0.00
CA GLY A 406 -8.42 -8.56 1.20
C GLY A 406 -8.44 -9.93 1.86
N SER A 407 -7.60 -10.13 2.88
CA SER A 407 -7.70 -11.34 3.70
C SER A 407 -8.90 -11.24 4.63
N LYS A 408 -9.55 -12.38 4.84
CA LYS A 408 -10.68 -12.46 5.78
C LYS A 408 -10.20 -12.23 7.21
N GLU A 409 -8.97 -12.61 7.49
CA GLU A 409 -8.31 -12.56 8.78
C GLU A 409 -8.00 -11.12 9.19
N ASP A 410 -7.52 -10.26 8.28
CA ASP A 410 -7.33 -8.83 8.59
C ASP A 410 -8.62 -8.05 8.55
N THR A 411 -9.60 -8.50 7.77
CA THR A 411 -10.90 -7.85 7.76
C THR A 411 -11.68 -8.24 9.00
N THR A 412 -11.96 -9.52 9.25
CA THR A 412 -12.90 -9.97 10.28
C THR A 412 -12.28 -10.67 11.49
N GLY A 413 -10.97 -10.93 11.49
CA GLY A 413 -10.27 -11.69 12.52
C GLY A 413 -10.20 -13.20 12.23
N ILE A 414 -9.44 -13.94 13.03
CA ILE A 414 -9.32 -15.40 12.92
C ILE A 414 -10.22 -16.05 13.96
N GLN A 415 -11.22 -16.80 13.48
CA GLN A 415 -12.14 -17.59 14.31
C GLN A 415 -11.80 -19.08 14.30
N SER A 416 -11.20 -19.56 13.21
CA SER A 416 -10.67 -20.91 13.12
C SER A 416 -9.51 -21.00 12.13
N ASP A 417 -8.59 -21.94 12.32
CA ASP A 417 -7.55 -22.27 11.33
C ASP A 417 -8.00 -23.41 10.38
N LEU A 418 -7.13 -23.81 9.44
CA LEU A 418 -7.42 -24.89 8.47
C LEU A 418 -7.61 -26.26 9.12
N GLN A 419 -7.07 -26.47 10.32
CA GLN A 419 -7.31 -27.68 11.11
C GLN A 419 -8.65 -27.65 11.86
N GLY A 420 -9.29 -26.49 11.95
CA GLY A 420 -10.54 -26.29 12.67
C GLY A 420 -10.34 -26.01 14.17
N ASN A 421 -9.13 -25.62 14.59
CA ASN A 421 -8.92 -25.09 15.94
C ASN A 421 -9.62 -23.74 16.05
N SER A 422 -10.32 -23.48 17.16
CA SER A 422 -11.04 -22.23 17.37
C SER A 422 -10.14 -21.15 17.97
N TRP A 423 -10.32 -19.92 17.50
CA TRP A 423 -9.56 -18.74 17.89
C TRP A 423 -10.47 -17.55 18.18
N ASN A 424 -9.97 -16.58 18.94
CA ASN A 424 -10.60 -15.27 19.12
C ASN A 424 -9.57 -14.17 18.86
N ILE A 425 -9.03 -14.15 17.64
CA ILE A 425 -7.99 -13.20 17.24
C ILE A 425 -8.66 -12.03 16.51
N ALA A 426 -8.45 -10.83 17.03
CA ALA A 426 -8.98 -9.60 16.45
C ALA A 426 -8.38 -9.32 15.06
N PRO A 427 -9.12 -8.66 14.14
CA PRO A 427 -8.59 -8.21 12.86
C PRO A 427 -7.49 -7.15 13.02
N ALA A 428 -6.63 -7.02 12.01
CA ALA A 428 -5.70 -5.88 11.93
C ALA A 428 -6.39 -4.60 11.46
N LEU A 429 -7.37 -4.69 10.56
CA LEU A 429 -8.10 -3.52 10.10
C LEU A 429 -8.84 -2.88 11.29
N PRO A 430 -8.55 -1.61 11.64
CA PRO A 430 -9.15 -0.96 12.79
C PRO A 430 -10.69 -0.97 12.74
N ALA A 431 -11.31 -0.95 13.93
CA ALA A 431 -12.78 -0.90 14.02
C ALA A 431 -13.37 0.36 13.37
N SER A 432 -12.60 1.45 13.29
CA SER A 432 -12.96 2.71 12.62
C SER A 432 -13.07 2.58 11.11
N GLU A 433 -12.41 1.61 10.48
CA GLU A 433 -12.42 1.40 9.02
C GLU A 433 -13.68 0.63 8.59
N THR A 434 -14.84 1.22 8.84
CA THR A 434 -16.15 0.62 8.56
C THR A 434 -16.45 0.55 7.06
N GLU A 435 -16.05 1.57 6.29
CA GLU A 435 -16.29 1.63 4.85
C GLU A 435 -15.51 0.56 4.09
N ILE A 436 -14.20 0.44 4.38
CA ILE A 436 -13.34 -0.62 3.81
C ILE A 436 -13.95 -1.99 4.10
N ARG A 437 -14.28 -2.26 5.37
CA ARG A 437 -14.88 -3.51 5.81
C ARG A 437 -16.21 -3.82 5.13
N ALA A 438 -17.09 -2.83 4.98
CA ALA A 438 -18.38 -3.00 4.34
C ALA A 438 -18.26 -3.20 2.81
N ARG A 439 -17.17 -2.71 2.21
CA ARG A 439 -16.95 -2.75 0.76
C ARG A 439 -15.90 -3.74 0.30
N THR A 440 -15.25 -4.50 1.19
CA THR A 440 -14.47 -5.68 0.81
C THR A 440 -15.43 -6.70 0.19
N THR A 441 -15.37 -6.83 -1.14
CA THR A 441 -16.29 -7.68 -1.91
C THR A 441 -15.80 -9.11 -2.03
N GLU A 442 -14.49 -9.33 -1.95
CA GLU A 442 -13.87 -10.63 -2.17
C GLU A 442 -12.81 -10.94 -1.12
N PHE A 443 -12.75 -12.21 -0.70
CA PHE A 443 -11.74 -12.74 0.20
C PHE A 443 -10.85 -13.75 -0.51
N TYR A 444 -9.56 -13.73 -0.19
CA TYR A 444 -8.61 -14.64 -0.80
C TYR A 444 -8.88 -16.11 -0.45
N LYS A 445 -8.88 -16.94 -1.48
CA LYS A 445 -8.50 -18.35 -1.42
C LYS A 445 -6.99 -18.43 -1.55
N PHE A 446 -6.35 -18.94 -0.51
CA PHE A 446 -4.90 -19.10 -0.45
C PHE A 446 -4.42 -20.32 -1.26
N ASP A 447 -3.15 -20.28 -1.66
CA ASP A 447 -2.41 -21.33 -2.35
C ASP A 447 -3.02 -21.75 -3.69
N GLN A 448 -3.71 -20.81 -4.35
CA GLN A 448 -4.34 -20.98 -5.66
C GLN A 448 -3.94 -19.84 -6.60
N TRP A 449 -3.76 -20.16 -7.88
CA TRP A 449 -3.54 -19.18 -8.93
C TRP A 449 -4.87 -18.57 -9.38
N TYR A 450 -4.92 -17.25 -9.34
CA TYR A 450 -5.90 -16.42 -10.02
C TYR A 450 -5.36 -16.09 -11.40
N GLU A 451 -6.06 -16.58 -12.43
CA GLU A 451 -5.64 -16.50 -13.83
C GLU A 451 -6.28 -15.28 -14.50
N PHE A 452 -5.44 -14.34 -14.94
CA PHE A 452 -5.82 -13.10 -15.62
C PHE A 452 -5.06 -12.98 -16.96
N GLY A 453 -5.13 -14.03 -17.78
CA GLY A 453 -4.51 -14.09 -19.11
C GLY A 453 -2.98 -13.95 -19.09
N ASN A 454 -2.45 -12.77 -19.46
CA ASN A 454 -1.01 -12.47 -19.42
C ASN A 454 -0.47 -12.23 -17.99
N VAL A 455 -1.34 -12.19 -16.99
CA VAL A 455 -1.03 -12.05 -15.56
C VAL A 455 -1.60 -13.23 -14.78
N ARG A 456 -0.86 -13.72 -13.79
CA ARG A 456 -1.38 -14.65 -12.78
C ARG A 456 -0.94 -14.20 -11.40
N ILE A 457 -1.83 -14.32 -10.43
CA ILE A 457 -1.56 -13.96 -9.05
C ILE A 457 -1.79 -15.19 -8.17
N MET A 458 -0.80 -15.60 -7.38
CA MET A 458 -1.01 -16.59 -6.32
C MET A 458 -0.93 -15.90 -4.99
N VAL A 459 -1.88 -16.19 -4.10
CA VAL A 459 -1.98 -15.58 -2.79
C VAL A 459 -1.63 -16.63 -1.74
N ILE A 460 -0.69 -16.34 -0.85
CA ILE A 460 -0.18 -17.31 0.13
C ILE A 460 -0.33 -16.73 1.53
N PHE A 461 -0.99 -17.46 2.42
CA PHE A 461 -1.20 -17.01 3.78
C PHE A 461 0.12 -17.05 4.56
N SER A 462 0.52 -15.97 5.22
CA SER A 462 1.67 -16.00 6.13
C SER A 462 1.46 -15.00 7.28
N PRO A 463 0.71 -15.39 8.32
CA PRO A 463 0.43 -14.48 9.40
C PRO A 463 1.70 -14.16 10.19
N GLY A 464 1.65 -13.04 10.91
CA GLY A 464 2.73 -12.58 11.77
C GLY A 464 2.72 -11.07 11.89
N HIS A 465 3.07 -10.30 10.85
CA HIS A 465 2.99 -8.82 10.90
C HIS A 465 1.56 -8.33 11.13
N THR A 466 0.60 -9.04 10.59
CA THR A 466 -0.82 -8.96 10.95
C THR A 466 -1.40 -10.39 11.02
N PRO A 467 -2.59 -10.59 11.58
CA PRO A 467 -3.26 -11.90 11.55
C PRO A 467 -3.58 -12.39 10.14
N GLY A 468 -3.72 -11.50 9.17
CA GLY A 468 -4.09 -11.80 7.78
C GLY A 468 -3.03 -11.41 6.74
N SER A 469 -1.78 -11.18 7.17
CA SER A 469 -0.69 -10.85 6.27
C SER A 469 -0.54 -11.90 5.19
N THR A 470 -0.41 -11.42 3.96
CA THR A 470 -0.54 -12.23 2.77
C THR A 470 0.62 -11.96 1.81
N ASN A 471 1.24 -13.02 1.30
CA ASN A 471 2.20 -12.90 0.20
C ASN A 471 1.51 -13.07 -1.13
N MET A 472 2.11 -12.50 -2.15
CA MET A 472 1.66 -12.67 -3.52
C MET A 472 2.82 -13.06 -4.42
N LEU A 473 2.55 -13.96 -5.38
CA LEU A 473 3.39 -14.14 -6.55
C LEU A 473 2.69 -13.53 -7.75
N PHE A 474 3.39 -12.66 -8.48
CA PHE A 474 2.93 -12.15 -9.76
C PHE A 474 3.68 -12.86 -10.87
N GLN A 475 3.02 -13.72 -11.63
CA GLN A 475 3.54 -14.19 -12.90
C GLN A 475 3.06 -13.26 -14.00
N VAL A 476 4.00 -12.56 -14.63
CA VAL A 476 3.70 -11.59 -15.68
C VAL A 476 4.39 -12.00 -16.97
N LYS A 477 3.66 -12.01 -18.08
CA LYS A 477 4.21 -12.34 -19.39
C LYS A 477 4.97 -11.14 -19.93
N ASN A 478 6.27 -11.30 -20.17
CA ASN A 478 7.07 -10.33 -20.87
C ASN A 478 6.66 -10.29 -22.36
N PRO A 479 6.16 -9.16 -22.89
CA PRO A 479 5.73 -9.09 -24.28
C PRO A 479 6.89 -9.17 -25.28
N VAL A 480 8.15 -8.95 -24.84
CA VAL A 480 9.33 -8.97 -25.71
C VAL A 480 9.68 -10.38 -26.16
N ASP A 481 9.63 -11.36 -25.24
CA ASP A 481 10.02 -12.75 -25.51
C ASP A 481 8.87 -13.77 -25.30
N GLY A 482 7.72 -13.31 -24.80
CA GLY A 482 6.54 -14.11 -24.55
C GLY A 482 6.61 -15.01 -23.32
N LYS A 483 7.66 -14.91 -22.50
CA LYS A 483 7.84 -15.77 -21.31
C LYS A 483 7.25 -15.12 -20.06
N PHE A 484 6.80 -15.96 -19.14
CA PHE A 484 6.45 -15.49 -17.80
C PHE A 484 7.71 -15.27 -16.97
N VAL A 485 7.72 -14.17 -16.22
CA VAL A 485 8.65 -13.91 -15.12
C VAL A 485 7.86 -13.77 -13.83
N THR A 486 8.42 -14.22 -12.72
CA THR A 486 7.75 -14.25 -11.42
C THR A 486 8.32 -13.21 -10.47
N PHE A 487 7.45 -12.35 -9.92
CA PHE A 487 7.79 -11.43 -8.85
C PHE A 487 7.21 -11.91 -7.52
N GLY A 488 8.02 -11.91 -6.47
CA GLY A 488 7.60 -12.24 -5.11
C GLY A 488 7.35 -10.98 -4.30
N TYR A 489 6.15 -10.88 -3.73
CA TYR A 489 5.69 -9.79 -2.88
C TYR A 489 5.35 -10.30 -1.48
N HIS A 490 5.97 -9.70 -0.45
CA HIS A 490 5.68 -10.03 0.93
C HIS A 490 4.87 -8.93 1.60
N GLY A 491 3.56 -9.13 1.68
CA GLY A 491 2.57 -8.18 2.19
C GLY A 491 2.43 -8.13 3.70
N GLY A 492 3.55 -8.15 4.39
CA GLY A 492 3.58 -8.01 5.83
C GLY A 492 5.01 -8.21 6.25
N TYR A 493 5.93 -7.42 5.71
CA TYR A 493 7.36 -7.67 5.89
C TYR A 493 7.94 -6.89 7.08
N GLY A 494 7.23 -5.89 7.61
CA GLY A 494 7.65 -5.11 8.76
C GLY A 494 7.69 -5.92 10.07
N PHE A 495 8.73 -5.76 10.88
CA PHE A 495 8.86 -6.50 12.15
C PHE A 495 8.25 -5.77 13.37
N ASN A 496 7.60 -4.63 13.13
CA ASN A 496 7.10 -3.74 14.16
C ASN A 496 6.08 -4.45 15.08
N GLY A 497 6.27 -4.33 16.39
CA GLY A 497 5.42 -4.96 17.41
C GLY A 497 5.78 -6.42 17.72
N MET A 498 6.80 -6.97 17.05
CA MET A 498 7.31 -8.32 17.28
C MET A 498 8.75 -8.33 17.79
N GLU A 499 9.33 -7.19 18.18
CA GLU A 499 10.74 -7.08 18.58
C GLU A 499 11.09 -7.91 19.83
N ARG A 500 10.13 -8.05 20.74
CA ARG A 500 10.28 -8.80 21.99
C ARG A 500 9.03 -9.66 22.24
N PRO A 501 9.13 -10.80 22.92
CA PRO A 501 7.96 -11.60 23.26
C PRO A 501 7.05 -10.82 24.23
N THR A 502 5.77 -10.76 23.92
CA THR A 502 4.71 -10.19 24.75
C THR A 502 3.54 -11.16 24.80
N ALA A 503 2.59 -10.90 25.71
CA ALA A 503 1.37 -11.71 25.79
C ALA A 503 0.60 -11.78 24.45
N THR A 504 0.65 -10.74 23.61
CA THR A 504 -0.20 -10.65 22.40
C THR A 504 0.48 -11.08 21.11
N ASN A 505 1.80 -11.27 21.09
CA ASN A 505 2.56 -11.55 19.86
C ASN A 505 3.19 -12.94 19.80
N GLY A 506 2.93 -13.81 20.78
CA GLY A 506 3.60 -15.10 20.90
C GLY A 506 3.47 -15.97 19.64
N TRP A 507 2.24 -16.29 19.25
CA TRP A 507 1.97 -17.09 18.06
C TRP A 507 2.45 -16.38 16.79
N ARG A 508 2.29 -15.05 16.71
CA ARG A 508 2.69 -14.21 15.57
C ARG A 508 4.19 -14.32 15.30
N ARG A 509 5.02 -14.35 16.34
CA ARG A 509 6.48 -14.50 16.22
C ARG A 509 6.88 -15.88 15.66
N LEU A 510 6.19 -16.95 16.06
CA LEU A 510 6.42 -18.28 15.53
C LEU A 510 5.90 -18.42 14.09
N ALA A 511 4.70 -17.92 13.82
CA ALA A 511 4.09 -17.91 12.49
C ALA A 511 4.93 -17.08 11.50
N TRP A 512 5.53 -15.98 11.96
CA TRP A 512 6.49 -15.18 11.20
C TRP A 512 7.67 -16.02 10.74
N GLN A 513 8.41 -16.63 11.68
CA GLN A 513 9.55 -17.49 11.35
C GLN A 513 9.14 -18.61 10.38
N HIS A 514 8.01 -19.26 10.65
CA HIS A 514 7.49 -20.32 9.81
C HIS A 514 7.19 -19.84 8.39
N GLY A 515 6.45 -18.73 8.24
CA GLY A 515 6.07 -18.17 6.95
C GLY A 515 7.27 -17.88 6.06
N PHE A 516 8.30 -17.19 6.57
CA PHE A 516 9.53 -16.95 5.79
C PHE A 516 10.24 -18.26 5.40
N SER A 517 10.31 -19.22 6.31
CA SER A 517 10.93 -20.53 6.04
C SER A 517 10.14 -21.30 4.98
N TYR A 518 8.81 -21.30 5.09
CA TYR A 518 7.89 -21.94 4.15
C TYR A 518 8.02 -21.36 2.75
N LEU A 519 7.95 -20.02 2.61
CA LEU A 519 8.11 -19.35 1.32
C LEU A 519 9.48 -19.65 0.70
N GLN A 520 10.55 -19.58 1.48
CA GLN A 520 11.90 -19.90 1.02
C GLN A 520 12.06 -21.37 0.63
N GLN A 521 11.28 -22.28 1.23
CA GLN A 521 11.32 -23.71 0.93
C GLN A 521 10.42 -24.14 -0.23
N LYS A 522 9.34 -23.41 -0.50
CA LYS A 522 8.31 -23.83 -1.46
C LYS A 522 8.33 -23.04 -2.76
N LEU A 523 8.91 -21.85 -2.76
CA LEU A 523 8.82 -20.93 -3.89
C LEU A 523 10.15 -20.75 -4.59
N GLU A 524 10.09 -20.75 -5.92
CA GLU A 524 11.15 -20.25 -6.78
C GLU A 524 10.63 -18.99 -7.47
N VAL A 525 11.36 -17.88 -7.30
CA VAL A 525 10.93 -16.55 -7.72
C VAL A 525 12.08 -15.89 -8.47
N ASP A 526 11.76 -15.23 -9.57
CA ASP A 526 12.74 -14.54 -10.40
C ASP A 526 13.13 -13.20 -9.76
N PHE A 527 12.18 -12.36 -9.37
CA PHE A 527 12.46 -11.00 -8.91
C PHE A 527 11.72 -10.61 -7.64
N VAL A 528 12.22 -9.60 -6.94
CA VAL A 528 11.59 -9.06 -5.74
C VAL A 528 10.70 -7.89 -6.10
N ALA A 529 9.47 -7.89 -5.61
CA ALA A 529 8.58 -6.73 -5.56
C ALA A 529 8.31 -6.40 -4.09
N PRO A 530 9.09 -5.50 -3.45
CA PRO A 530 8.90 -5.25 -2.03
C PRO A 530 7.60 -4.49 -1.76
N GLN A 531 7.09 -4.60 -0.53
CA GLN A 531 5.99 -3.76 -0.04
C GLN A 531 6.43 -2.36 0.43
N HIS A 532 7.71 -2.21 0.80
CA HIS A 532 8.32 -0.92 1.11
C HIS A 532 9.66 -0.79 0.41
N ALA A 533 10.00 0.41 -0.06
CA ALA A 533 11.26 0.66 -0.75
C ALA A 533 12.49 0.54 0.17
N ASN A 534 12.32 0.62 1.49
CA ASN A 534 13.39 0.33 2.44
C ASN A 534 13.56 -1.18 2.75
N HIS A 535 12.73 -2.07 2.20
CA HIS A 535 12.87 -3.52 2.43
C HIS A 535 13.68 -4.23 1.33
N PHE A 536 13.64 -3.67 0.13
CA PHE A 536 14.47 -4.02 -1.02
C PHE A 536 14.59 -2.76 -1.90
N PRO A 537 15.76 -2.48 -2.48
CA PRO A 537 16.12 -1.17 -3.07
C PRO A 537 15.48 -0.92 -4.44
N ILE A 538 14.18 -1.18 -4.62
CA ILE A 538 13.52 -1.15 -5.94
C ILE A 538 13.56 0.25 -6.57
N VAL A 539 13.39 1.29 -5.75
CA VAL A 539 13.39 2.69 -6.18
C VAL A 539 14.82 3.15 -6.47
N GLU A 540 15.80 2.78 -5.64
CA GLU A 540 17.21 3.02 -5.91
C GLU A 540 17.67 2.36 -7.22
N VAL A 541 17.26 1.12 -7.46
CA VAL A 541 17.57 0.39 -8.71
C VAL A 541 17.04 1.15 -9.92
N TYR A 542 15.80 1.63 -9.86
CA TYR A 542 15.24 2.43 -10.94
C TYR A 542 15.97 3.77 -11.13
N GLN A 543 16.27 4.49 -10.05
CA GLN A 543 16.99 5.77 -10.14
C GLN A 543 18.41 5.60 -10.68
N ALA A 544 19.09 4.52 -10.31
CA ALA A 544 20.38 4.14 -10.86
C ALA A 544 20.29 3.76 -12.34
N LEU A 545 19.26 3.00 -12.75
CA LEU A 545 18.98 2.69 -14.15
C LEU A 545 18.71 3.95 -14.97
N LYS A 546 17.86 4.85 -14.48
CA LYS A 546 17.54 6.12 -15.13
C LYS A 546 18.80 6.96 -15.34
N ALA A 547 19.66 7.03 -14.32
CA ALA A 547 20.97 7.65 -14.48
C ALA A 547 21.81 6.92 -15.54
N TYR A 548 21.94 5.60 -15.49
CA TYR A 548 22.68 4.87 -16.51
C TYR A 548 22.20 5.19 -17.94
N ASN A 549 20.90 5.10 -18.18
CA ASN A 549 20.25 5.34 -19.46
C ASN A 549 20.39 6.78 -19.96
N ARG A 550 20.41 7.75 -19.04
CA ARG A 550 20.58 9.17 -19.38
C ARG A 550 22.01 9.54 -19.74
N ASP A 551 22.99 8.68 -19.45
CA ASP A 551 24.36 8.94 -19.87
C ASP A 551 24.48 8.94 -21.40
N PRO A 552 25.00 10.02 -22.02
CA PRO A 552 25.27 10.02 -23.46
C PRO A 552 26.15 8.84 -23.91
N ALA A 553 27.04 8.34 -23.04
CA ALA A 553 27.86 7.17 -23.31
C ALA A 553 27.04 5.87 -23.50
N ASN A 554 25.82 5.83 -22.96
CA ASN A 554 24.93 4.66 -22.97
C ASN A 554 23.73 4.82 -23.92
N ALA A 555 23.70 5.86 -24.77
CA ALA A 555 22.58 6.12 -25.69
C ALA A 555 22.20 4.91 -26.57
N ASN A 556 23.19 4.10 -26.97
CA ASN A 556 22.99 2.90 -27.82
C ASN A 556 22.89 1.59 -27.03
N LYS A 557 22.80 1.65 -25.70
CA LYS A 557 22.80 0.49 -24.78
C LYS A 557 21.78 0.67 -23.66
N GLN A 558 20.61 1.19 -23.99
CA GLN A 558 19.55 1.40 -23.01
C GLN A 558 19.15 0.07 -22.37
N LEU A 559 19.07 0.07 -21.04
CA LEU A 559 18.66 -1.08 -20.24
C LEU A 559 17.21 -0.91 -19.78
N THR A 560 16.56 -2.03 -19.50
CA THR A 560 15.22 -2.09 -18.90
C THR A 560 15.30 -2.39 -17.41
N MET A 561 14.17 -2.30 -16.69
CA MET A 561 14.10 -2.73 -15.30
C MET A 561 14.45 -4.22 -15.11
N LEU A 562 14.14 -5.09 -16.07
CA LEU A 562 14.53 -6.50 -16.01
C LEU A 562 16.05 -6.71 -16.13
N ASP A 563 16.75 -5.83 -16.84
CA ASP A 563 18.23 -5.84 -16.91
C ASP A 563 18.88 -5.28 -15.64
N ALA A 564 18.22 -4.31 -15.01
CA ALA A 564 18.68 -3.67 -13.78
C ALA A 564 18.47 -4.55 -12.55
N LEU A 565 17.38 -5.31 -12.51
CA LEU A 565 17.08 -6.26 -11.45
C LEU A 565 17.93 -7.52 -11.55
N ARG A 566 18.22 -8.11 -10.39
CA ARG A 566 18.93 -9.38 -10.27
C ARG A 566 18.00 -10.43 -9.73
N SER A 567 17.99 -11.60 -10.37
CA SER A 567 17.24 -12.74 -9.85
C SER A 567 17.99 -13.54 -8.81
N LYS A 568 19.31 -13.64 -8.98
CA LYS A 568 20.23 -14.29 -8.06
C LYS A 568 21.14 -13.25 -7.42
N VAL A 569 21.42 -13.44 -6.12
CA VAL A 569 22.41 -12.65 -5.40
C VAL A 569 23.75 -12.81 -6.12
N PHE A 570 24.37 -11.70 -6.49
CA PHE A 570 25.51 -11.70 -7.42
C PHE A 570 26.70 -12.52 -6.92
N ASP A 571 27.04 -12.38 -5.64
CA ASP A 571 28.16 -13.09 -5.00
C ASP A 571 27.73 -14.38 -4.29
N SER A 572 26.53 -14.92 -4.60
CA SER A 572 26.06 -16.15 -3.96
C SER A 572 26.89 -17.36 -4.39
N PRO A 573 27.21 -18.27 -3.46
CA PRO A 573 27.93 -19.49 -3.76
C PRO A 573 27.23 -20.34 -4.82
N VAL A 574 28.04 -21.04 -5.61
CA VAL A 574 27.56 -21.90 -6.69
C VAL A 574 27.73 -23.36 -6.27
N VAL A 575 26.63 -24.11 -6.31
CA VAL A 575 26.62 -25.56 -6.10
C VAL A 575 26.01 -26.22 -7.33
N ALA A 576 26.67 -27.24 -7.87
CA ALA A 576 26.25 -27.92 -9.10
C ALA A 576 25.99 -26.96 -10.28
N GLY A 577 26.77 -25.89 -10.39
CA GLY A 577 26.66 -24.90 -11.48
C GLY A 577 25.54 -23.87 -11.32
N GLN A 578 24.80 -23.88 -10.20
CA GLN A 578 23.75 -22.90 -9.92
C GLN A 578 24.04 -22.12 -8.64
N SER A 579 23.77 -20.82 -8.68
CA SER A 579 23.75 -19.99 -7.47
C SER A 579 22.65 -20.49 -6.54
N ILE A 580 22.98 -20.67 -5.27
CA ILE A 580 22.06 -21.24 -4.27
C ILE A 580 21.06 -20.23 -3.71
N THR A 581 21.23 -18.93 -3.98
CA THR A 581 20.43 -17.85 -3.36
C THR A 581 19.81 -16.92 -4.41
N SER A 582 18.48 -16.90 -4.49
CA SER A 582 17.76 -15.83 -5.19
C SER A 582 17.70 -14.56 -4.35
N GLU A 583 17.52 -13.39 -4.98
CA GLU A 583 17.30 -12.14 -4.24
C GLU A 583 16.03 -12.20 -3.39
N PHE A 584 15.00 -12.92 -3.85
CA PHE A 584 13.79 -13.16 -3.04
C PHE A 584 14.08 -14.03 -1.82
N ALA A 585 14.80 -15.16 -1.98
CA ALA A 585 15.20 -15.99 -0.85
C ALA A 585 16.11 -15.24 0.14
N ASN A 586 16.97 -14.36 -0.36
CA ASN A 586 17.82 -13.47 0.44
C ASN A 586 16.96 -12.48 1.24
N GLN A 587 15.97 -11.86 0.61
CA GLN A 587 15.01 -10.98 1.28
C GLN A 587 14.26 -11.74 2.40
N LEU A 588 13.76 -12.95 2.13
CA LEU A 588 13.10 -13.75 3.17
C LEU A 588 14.04 -14.06 4.35
N GLU A 589 15.30 -14.38 4.07
CA GLU A 589 16.31 -14.65 5.11
C GLU A 589 16.58 -13.45 6.02
N LYS A 590 16.55 -12.23 5.46
CA LYS A 590 16.68 -11.00 6.26
C LYS A 590 15.65 -10.97 7.40
N ARG A 591 14.39 -11.33 7.15
CA ARG A 591 13.34 -11.26 8.18
C ARG A 591 13.25 -12.47 9.06
N ARG A 592 13.54 -13.66 8.52
CA ARG A 592 13.66 -14.86 9.35
C ARG A 592 14.78 -14.67 10.39
N SER A 593 15.96 -14.22 9.97
CA SER A 593 17.09 -14.01 10.87
C SER A 593 16.80 -13.01 11.99
N VAL A 594 16.00 -11.98 11.70
CA VAL A 594 15.60 -10.96 12.67
C VAL A 594 14.77 -11.52 13.82
N VAL A 595 13.84 -12.44 13.54
CA VAL A 595 13.03 -13.05 14.61
C VAL A 595 13.77 -14.20 15.30
N SER A 596 14.60 -14.95 14.56
CA SER A 596 15.10 -16.25 15.00
C SER A 596 16.41 -16.18 15.76
N TYR A 597 17.40 -15.43 15.26
CA TYR A 597 18.79 -15.66 15.65
C TYR A 597 19.27 -14.72 16.76
N LYS A 598 20.03 -15.27 17.70
CA LYS A 598 20.73 -14.55 18.77
C LYS A 598 21.65 -13.45 18.25
N ALA A 599 22.20 -13.62 17.04
CA ALA A 599 23.03 -12.60 16.40
C ALA A 599 22.28 -11.25 16.24
N THR A 600 20.97 -11.29 16.02
CA THR A 600 20.13 -10.09 15.92
C THR A 600 20.03 -9.35 17.25
N ASP A 601 19.96 -10.06 18.38
CA ASP A 601 19.88 -9.47 19.72
C ASP A 601 21.16 -8.68 20.04
N ASN A 602 22.30 -9.20 19.59
CA ASN A 602 23.59 -8.53 19.73
C ASN A 602 23.68 -7.28 18.83
N ALA A 603 23.08 -7.32 17.64
CA ALA A 603 23.06 -6.21 16.69
C ALA A 603 22.10 -5.08 17.10
N ALA A 604 21.01 -5.41 17.82
CA ALA A 604 20.03 -4.43 18.29
C ALA A 604 19.47 -4.82 19.67
N ARG A 605 19.87 -4.09 20.73
CA ARG A 605 19.46 -4.36 22.12
C ARG A 605 17.96 -4.29 22.39
N THR A 606 17.20 -3.65 21.50
CA THR A 606 15.73 -3.58 21.58
C THR A 606 15.06 -4.87 21.11
N ARG A 607 15.80 -5.79 20.49
CA ARG A 607 15.30 -7.05 19.94
C ARG A 607 15.67 -8.23 20.83
N MET A 608 14.77 -9.21 20.82
CA MET A 608 14.91 -10.47 21.51
C MET A 608 14.42 -11.58 20.60
N SER A 609 15.34 -12.46 20.21
CA SER A 609 15.12 -13.54 19.26
C SER A 609 14.42 -14.75 19.89
N LEU A 610 13.92 -15.65 19.04
CA LEU A 610 13.39 -16.93 19.48
C LEU A 610 14.47 -17.77 20.18
N GLU A 611 15.71 -17.78 19.68
CA GLU A 611 16.84 -18.51 20.28
C GLU A 611 17.15 -18.11 21.72
N THR A 612 16.95 -16.85 22.10
CA THR A 612 17.28 -16.36 23.46
C THR A 612 16.07 -16.23 24.37
N SER A 613 14.89 -15.98 23.80
CA SER A 613 13.75 -15.46 24.55
C SER A 613 12.43 -16.15 24.23
N GLY A 614 12.39 -17.02 23.23
CA GLY A 614 11.16 -17.63 22.75
C GLY A 614 10.18 -16.60 22.16
N PRO A 615 8.87 -16.92 22.13
CA PRO A 615 8.26 -18.13 22.66
C PRO A 615 8.80 -19.40 21.99
N PHE A 616 8.79 -20.51 22.73
CA PHE A 616 9.09 -21.83 22.19
C PHE A 616 7.78 -22.54 21.80
N LYS A 617 7.89 -23.47 20.86
CA LYS A 617 6.78 -24.36 20.49
C LYS A 617 6.41 -25.22 21.72
N PRO A 618 5.12 -25.42 22.03
CA PRO A 618 4.67 -26.19 23.19
C PRO A 618 5.39 -27.52 23.37
N GLY A 619 5.92 -27.76 24.57
CA GLY A 619 6.66 -28.98 24.91
C GLY A 619 8.13 -29.00 24.46
N ARG A 620 8.61 -27.94 23.78
CA ARG A 620 9.99 -27.83 23.29
C ARG A 620 10.84 -26.82 24.07
N GLU A 621 10.43 -26.36 25.24
CA GLU A 621 11.16 -25.35 26.03
C GLU A 621 12.59 -25.76 26.37
N ASN A 622 12.85 -27.07 26.44
CA ASN A 622 14.17 -27.66 26.68
C ASN A 622 14.79 -28.29 25.43
N GLY A 623 14.20 -28.09 24.25
CA GLY A 623 14.51 -28.81 23.03
C GLY A 623 13.97 -30.24 23.01
N LEU A 624 14.23 -30.94 21.92
CA LEU A 624 13.92 -32.37 21.75
C LEU A 624 15.22 -33.13 21.47
N VAL A 625 15.36 -34.31 22.07
CA VAL A 625 16.55 -35.16 21.88
C VAL A 625 16.12 -36.46 21.24
N ASN A 626 16.81 -36.84 20.16
CA ASN A 626 16.56 -38.09 19.43
C ASN A 626 15.09 -38.30 19.05
N VAL A 627 14.43 -37.23 18.58
CA VAL A 627 13.07 -37.32 18.06
C VAL A 627 13.08 -37.90 16.65
N ARG A 628 12.14 -38.81 16.39
CA ARG A 628 11.95 -39.40 15.07
C ARG A 628 11.29 -38.38 14.15
N ALA A 629 11.78 -38.25 12.92
CA ALA A 629 11.25 -37.30 11.96
C ALA A 629 11.33 -37.83 10.52
N THR A 630 10.28 -37.60 9.74
CA THR A 630 10.21 -38.01 8.33
C THR A 630 10.42 -36.81 7.42
N VAL A 631 11.40 -36.90 6.54
CA VAL A 631 11.72 -35.84 5.57
C VAL A 631 10.69 -35.86 4.43
N LEU A 632 10.16 -34.69 4.09
CA LEU A 632 9.05 -34.53 3.14
C LEU A 632 9.46 -33.94 1.80
N ASP A 633 10.66 -33.36 1.70
CA ASP A 633 11.22 -32.82 0.46
C ASP A 633 12.72 -33.10 0.34
N ASP A 634 13.35 -32.60 -0.71
CA ASP A 634 14.76 -32.86 -1.01
C ASP A 634 15.73 -32.02 -0.16
N ALA A 635 15.21 -31.23 0.79
CA ALA A 635 15.94 -30.20 1.51
C ALA A 635 16.68 -29.21 0.59
N ARG A 636 17.27 -28.15 1.16
CA ARG A 636 18.12 -27.21 0.42
C ARG A 636 19.13 -26.56 1.34
N ILE A 637 20.25 -26.11 0.75
CA ILE A 637 21.18 -25.22 1.44
C ILE A 637 20.62 -23.80 1.35
N VAL A 638 20.57 -23.12 2.49
CA VAL A 638 20.22 -21.71 2.60
C VAL A 638 21.49 -20.94 3.00
N GLN A 639 21.80 -19.88 2.28
CA GLN A 639 22.82 -18.90 2.66
C GLN A 639 22.22 -17.91 3.66
N GLY A 640 23.00 -17.49 4.65
CA GLY A 640 22.64 -16.36 5.50
C GLY A 640 22.50 -15.07 4.70
N PHE A 641 21.81 -14.07 5.29
CA PHE A 641 21.45 -12.85 4.57
C PHE A 641 22.67 -12.09 4.04
N VAL A 642 22.64 -11.73 2.76
CA VAL A 642 23.61 -10.87 2.09
C VAL A 642 23.06 -9.45 2.05
N GLY A 643 23.69 -8.56 2.82
CA GLY A 643 23.19 -7.20 3.07
C GLY A 643 23.17 -6.28 1.86
N ALA A 644 24.15 -6.38 0.96
CA ALA A 644 24.16 -5.62 -0.29
C ALA A 644 23.25 -6.28 -1.32
N GLN A 645 22.03 -5.78 -1.45
CA GLN A 645 21.00 -6.33 -2.33
C GLN A 645 21.12 -5.80 -3.76
N ASN A 646 20.69 -6.58 -4.74
CA ASN A 646 20.65 -6.21 -6.16
C ASN A 646 21.99 -5.67 -6.70
N LYS A 647 23.09 -6.29 -6.30
CA LYS A 647 24.42 -5.98 -6.85
C LYS A 647 24.46 -6.27 -8.35
N ASN A 648 24.63 -5.24 -9.16
CA ASN A 648 24.58 -5.33 -10.61
C ASN A 648 25.68 -4.48 -11.27
N PRO A 649 26.84 -5.08 -11.61
CA PRO A 649 27.95 -4.36 -12.24
C PRO A 649 27.66 -3.77 -13.63
N LEU A 650 26.53 -4.08 -14.27
CA LEU A 650 26.11 -3.43 -15.51
C LEU A 650 25.79 -1.95 -15.32
N ILE A 651 25.39 -1.56 -14.10
CA ILE A 651 25.01 -0.20 -13.74
C ILE A 651 26.00 0.27 -12.66
N PRO A 652 26.85 1.29 -12.92
CA PRO A 652 27.90 1.71 -11.98
C PRO A 652 27.41 2.03 -10.58
N LEU A 653 26.25 2.69 -10.46
CA LEU A 653 25.64 3.02 -9.15
C LEU A 653 25.16 1.79 -8.37
N LEU A 654 25.06 0.62 -9.00
CA LEU A 654 24.65 -0.65 -8.38
C LEU A 654 25.80 -1.67 -8.29
N ALA A 655 27.04 -1.28 -8.66
CA ALA A 655 28.16 -2.21 -8.80
C ALA A 655 28.50 -2.95 -7.49
N ASP A 656 28.25 -2.31 -6.35
CA ASP A 656 28.47 -2.86 -5.01
C ASP A 656 27.19 -3.35 -4.33
N GLY A 657 26.03 -3.20 -4.99
CA GLY A 657 24.71 -3.43 -4.40
C GLY A 657 24.26 -2.34 -3.44
N MET A 658 23.02 -2.48 -2.95
CA MET A 658 22.37 -1.49 -2.10
C MET A 658 22.04 -2.10 -0.73
N PRO A 659 22.69 -1.66 0.35
CA PRO A 659 22.30 -2.05 1.69
C PRO A 659 21.04 -1.32 2.14
N THR A 660 20.19 -2.00 2.92
CA THR A 660 19.12 -1.33 3.66
C THR A 660 19.69 -0.49 4.81
N THR A 661 19.15 0.70 5.06
CA THR A 661 19.59 1.59 6.16
C THR A 661 18.55 1.74 7.28
N LEU A 662 17.25 1.75 6.96
CA LEU A 662 16.16 2.05 7.90
C LEU A 662 15.47 0.83 8.54
N ASP A 663 16.15 -0.29 8.56
CA ASP A 663 15.54 -1.54 9.01
C ASP A 663 16.64 -2.51 9.45
N PRO A 664 16.98 -2.56 10.75
CA PRO A 664 18.13 -3.33 11.22
C PRO A 664 18.04 -4.82 10.85
N TYR A 665 19.18 -5.43 10.55
CA TYR A 665 19.32 -6.84 10.18
C TYR A 665 20.67 -7.39 10.63
N THR A 666 20.83 -8.71 10.53
CA THR A 666 22.12 -9.38 10.69
C THR A 666 22.66 -9.73 9.31
N ASN A 667 23.81 -9.17 8.94
CA ASN A 667 24.51 -9.53 7.70
C ASN A 667 25.35 -10.79 7.94
N ASP A 668 25.08 -11.88 7.23
CA ASP A 668 25.76 -13.17 7.40
C ASP A 668 25.97 -13.92 6.07
N PRO A 669 26.72 -13.33 5.11
CA PRO A 669 26.90 -13.91 3.78
C PRO A 669 27.68 -15.24 3.80
N ASN A 670 28.39 -15.54 4.89
CA ASN A 670 29.17 -16.76 5.09
C ASN A 670 28.48 -17.77 6.03
N GLY A 671 27.23 -17.50 6.42
CA GLY A 671 26.39 -18.43 7.16
C GLY A 671 25.73 -19.42 6.23
N TYR A 672 25.64 -20.68 6.65
CA TYR A 672 24.97 -21.73 5.90
C TYR A 672 24.06 -22.53 6.80
N TYR A 673 22.95 -22.98 6.23
CA TYR A 673 21.94 -23.77 6.90
C TYR A 673 21.47 -24.85 5.94
N VAL A 674 21.05 -26.01 6.45
CA VAL A 674 20.25 -26.96 5.66
C VAL A 674 18.82 -26.87 6.13
N GLN A 675 17.92 -26.47 5.24
CA GLN A 675 16.48 -26.35 5.50
C GLN A 675 15.73 -27.50 4.85
N VAL A 676 14.73 -28.02 5.54
CA VAL A 676 13.97 -29.20 5.14
C VAL A 676 12.52 -29.09 5.56
N SER A 677 11.59 -29.54 4.70
CA SER A 677 10.22 -29.81 5.13
C SER A 677 10.16 -31.16 5.82
N ILE A 678 9.61 -31.23 7.03
CA ILE A 678 9.75 -32.40 7.89
C ILE A 678 8.51 -32.61 8.76
N ASP A 679 8.10 -33.88 8.89
CA ASP A 679 7.13 -34.35 9.88
C ASP A 679 7.89 -34.80 11.12
N VAL A 680 7.90 -33.98 12.17
CA VAL A 680 8.50 -34.32 13.46
C VAL A 680 7.48 -35.09 14.27
N GLN A 681 7.85 -36.30 14.71
CA GLN A 681 6.98 -37.17 15.51
C GLN A 681 6.95 -36.73 16.99
N ASP A 682 6.52 -35.49 17.20
CA ASP A 682 6.36 -34.83 18.48
C ASP A 682 4.92 -35.00 19.00
N PRO A 683 4.72 -35.76 20.09
CA PRO A 683 3.38 -36.02 20.58
C PRO A 683 2.68 -34.77 21.12
N LEU A 684 3.42 -33.74 21.54
CA LEU A 684 2.88 -32.57 22.24
C LEU A 684 2.54 -31.42 21.30
N TYR A 685 3.43 -31.12 20.34
CA TYR A 685 3.19 -30.02 19.42
C TYR A 685 2.11 -30.36 18.38
N LYS A 686 1.30 -29.36 18.02
CA LYS A 686 0.13 -29.51 17.14
C LYS A 686 0.08 -28.46 16.01
N GLY A 687 1.19 -27.75 15.79
CA GLY A 687 1.29 -26.70 14.76
C GLY A 687 0.64 -25.37 15.13
N TYR A 688 0.37 -25.12 16.42
CA TYR A 688 -0.19 -23.87 16.93
C TYR A 688 0.28 -23.58 18.35
N LEU A 689 0.13 -22.33 18.79
CA LEU A 689 0.32 -21.93 20.18
C LEU A 689 -1.05 -21.91 20.90
N PRO A 690 -1.25 -22.66 22.00
CA PRO A 690 -2.52 -22.67 22.72
C PRO A 690 -2.82 -21.31 23.37
N GLU A 691 -4.10 -20.95 23.45
CA GLU A 691 -4.55 -19.80 24.25
C GLU A 691 -4.21 -20.01 25.73
N GLY A 692 -3.64 -18.99 26.37
CA GLY A 692 -3.24 -19.06 27.78
C GLY A 692 -1.98 -19.89 28.03
N TYR A 693 -1.25 -20.30 26.98
CA TYR A 693 -0.02 -21.06 27.13
C TYR A 693 1.03 -20.23 27.87
N THR A 694 1.51 -20.73 29.01
CA THR A 694 2.45 -20.03 29.88
C THR A 694 3.80 -20.73 29.87
N GLN A 695 4.84 -20.00 29.48
CA GLN A 695 6.22 -20.49 29.50
C GLN A 695 7.19 -19.42 30.01
N PHE A 696 8.30 -19.85 30.60
CA PHE A 696 9.39 -18.96 31.01
C PHE A 696 10.13 -18.45 29.76
N SER A 697 10.24 -17.13 29.62
CA SER A 697 11.03 -16.49 28.57
C SER A 697 12.42 -16.16 29.13
N PRO A 698 13.49 -16.86 28.71
CA PRO A 698 14.81 -16.71 29.34
C PRO A 698 15.39 -15.30 29.19
N GLY A 699 15.36 -14.73 27.98
CA GLY A 699 15.85 -13.38 27.73
C GLY A 699 15.00 -12.27 28.37
N MET A 700 13.74 -12.54 28.73
CA MET A 700 12.92 -11.63 29.53
C MET A 700 13.08 -11.82 31.03
N GLY A 701 13.58 -12.97 31.48
CA GLY A 701 13.70 -13.32 32.89
C GLY A 701 12.34 -13.51 33.61
N THR A 702 11.26 -13.76 32.87
CA THR A 702 9.90 -13.91 33.44
C THR A 702 9.07 -14.90 32.64
N SER A 703 8.03 -15.45 33.27
CA SER A 703 7.00 -16.21 32.57
C SER A 703 6.00 -15.29 31.87
N ILE A 704 5.61 -15.68 30.67
CA ILE A 704 4.63 -14.96 29.86
C ILE A 704 3.50 -15.93 29.52
N THR A 705 2.27 -15.49 29.75
CA THR A 705 1.05 -16.16 29.29
C THR A 705 0.67 -15.56 27.94
N TYR A 706 0.71 -16.38 26.89
CA TYR A 706 0.50 -15.93 25.52
C TYR A 706 -0.96 -16.10 25.09
N GLN A 707 -1.42 -15.14 24.28
CA GLN A 707 -2.52 -15.34 23.35
C GLN A 707 -2.11 -16.39 22.32
N GLY A 708 -3.04 -17.31 22.06
CA GLY A 708 -2.86 -18.41 21.13
C GLY A 708 -3.09 -18.00 19.69
N GLY A 709 -2.64 -18.85 18.77
CA GLY A 709 -2.90 -18.71 17.36
C GLY A 709 -2.19 -19.75 16.49
N PRO A 710 -2.57 -19.81 15.20
CA PRO A 710 -2.07 -20.81 14.28
C PRO A 710 -0.63 -20.53 13.84
N ILE A 711 0.16 -21.57 13.57
CA ILE A 711 1.56 -21.47 13.11
C ILE A 711 1.74 -22.29 11.84
N GLU A 712 2.08 -23.58 11.92
CA GLU A 712 2.10 -24.50 10.78
C GLU A 712 0.70 -24.98 10.41
N SER A 713 -0.26 -24.88 11.34
CA SER A 713 -1.65 -25.27 11.10
C SER A 713 -2.34 -24.45 9.99
N THR A 714 -1.73 -23.34 9.55
CA THR A 714 -2.19 -22.53 8.41
C THR A 714 -1.90 -23.17 7.05
N HIS A 715 -1.04 -24.20 6.98
CA HIS A 715 -0.66 -24.88 5.74
C HIS A 715 -0.83 -26.40 5.82
N ALA A 716 -1.59 -26.88 6.81
CA ALA A 716 -1.83 -28.31 7.02
C ALA A 716 -3.29 -28.68 6.77
N GLU A 717 -3.50 -29.86 6.18
CA GLU A 717 -4.85 -30.40 5.98
C GLU A 717 -5.53 -30.69 7.32
N ARG A 718 -6.86 -30.63 7.32
CA ARG A 718 -7.67 -30.90 8.51
C ARG A 718 -7.42 -32.32 9.04
N GLY A 719 -7.16 -32.43 10.34
CA GLY A 719 -6.90 -33.71 11.00
C GLY A 719 -5.45 -34.17 10.94
N THR A 720 -4.53 -33.36 10.38
CA THR A 720 -3.09 -33.64 10.40
C THR A 720 -2.55 -33.54 11.82
N TYR A 721 -2.17 -34.67 12.43
CA TYR A 721 -1.73 -34.69 13.83
C TYR A 721 -0.40 -33.97 14.06
N HIS A 722 0.54 -34.06 13.12
CA HIS A 722 1.76 -33.25 13.06
C HIS A 722 1.77 -32.43 11.77
N PRO A 723 1.34 -31.17 11.82
CA PRO A 723 1.49 -30.25 10.69
C PRO A 723 2.96 -30.24 10.21
N PRO A 724 3.21 -30.39 8.91
CA PRO A 724 4.56 -30.31 8.36
C PRO A 724 5.27 -29.03 8.78
N GLU A 725 6.45 -29.19 9.36
CA GLU A 725 7.30 -28.07 9.74
C GLU A 725 8.33 -27.80 8.64
N VAL A 726 8.77 -26.55 8.54
CA VAL A 726 9.97 -26.20 7.76
C VAL A 726 11.05 -25.81 8.74
N LEU A 727 11.93 -26.76 9.04
CA LEU A 727 13.00 -26.61 10.01
C LEU A 727 14.34 -26.49 9.30
N ARG A 728 15.32 -25.91 9.98
CA ARG A 728 16.70 -25.88 9.47
C ARG A 728 17.69 -26.17 10.58
N THR A 729 18.91 -26.51 10.18
CA THR A 729 20.03 -26.65 11.11
C THR A 729 20.31 -25.36 11.86
N VAL A 730 20.92 -25.45 13.04
CA VAL A 730 21.72 -24.34 13.56
C VAL A 730 22.75 -23.90 12.51
N ARG A 731 23.24 -22.66 12.63
CA ARG A 731 24.22 -22.09 11.69
C ARG A 731 25.45 -23.00 11.57
N LEU A 732 25.73 -23.46 10.35
CA LEU A 732 26.90 -24.28 10.03
C LEU A 732 28.14 -23.40 9.82
N ALA A 733 29.32 -23.99 10.01
CA ALA A 733 30.59 -23.28 9.88
C ALA A 733 30.98 -23.00 8.42
N SER A 734 30.53 -23.82 7.47
CA SER A 734 30.93 -23.75 6.07
C SER A 734 29.89 -24.32 5.10
N LEU A 735 30.00 -23.95 3.82
CA LEU A 735 29.22 -24.56 2.74
C LEU A 735 29.50 -26.06 2.62
N GLN A 736 30.74 -26.48 2.88
CA GLN A 736 31.12 -27.89 2.81
C GLN A 736 30.37 -28.71 3.88
N ASP A 737 30.21 -28.18 5.09
CA ASP A 737 29.45 -28.85 6.13
C ASP A 737 27.96 -28.90 5.80
N ALA A 738 27.41 -27.85 5.18
CA ALA A 738 26.04 -27.89 4.66
C ALA A 738 25.85 -28.97 3.58
N GLN A 739 26.82 -29.13 2.67
CA GLN A 739 26.80 -30.20 1.68
C GLN A 739 26.90 -31.59 2.32
N LYS A 740 27.69 -31.77 3.39
CA LYS A 740 27.76 -33.04 4.13
C LYS A 740 26.42 -33.40 4.77
N VAL A 741 25.74 -32.42 5.38
CA VAL A 741 24.40 -32.62 5.96
C VAL A 741 23.41 -32.99 4.85
N LEU A 742 23.34 -32.18 3.78
CA LEU A 742 22.39 -32.37 2.69
C LEU A 742 22.54 -33.74 2.01
N ALA A 743 23.78 -34.23 1.83
CA ALA A 743 24.06 -35.53 1.22
C ALA A 743 23.52 -36.74 2.00
N ARG A 744 23.05 -36.55 3.24
CA ARG A 744 22.48 -37.62 4.09
C ARG A 744 20.96 -37.64 4.06
N ILE A 745 20.35 -36.59 3.53
CA ILE A 745 18.90 -36.40 3.52
C ILE A 745 18.34 -36.99 2.22
N VAL A 746 17.31 -37.81 2.35
CA VAL A 746 16.55 -38.37 1.24
C VAL A 746 15.07 -38.16 1.53
N LYS A 747 14.35 -37.62 0.55
CA LYS A 747 12.89 -37.46 0.63
C LYS A 747 12.20 -38.78 0.96
N GLY A 748 11.31 -38.76 1.95
CA GLY A 748 10.61 -39.94 2.47
C GLY A 748 11.42 -40.76 3.48
N GLY A 749 12.70 -40.44 3.68
CA GLY A 749 13.53 -41.06 4.71
C GLY A 749 13.05 -40.67 6.10
N THR A 750 13.14 -41.62 7.04
CA THR A 750 12.90 -41.36 8.46
C THR A 750 14.20 -41.41 9.22
N TYR A 751 14.44 -40.38 10.04
CA TYR A 751 15.67 -40.17 10.76
C TYR A 751 15.40 -39.87 12.22
N THR A 752 16.45 -39.95 13.02
CA THR A 752 16.52 -39.41 14.37
C THR A 752 17.27 -38.08 14.32
N ILE A 753 16.66 -37.04 14.87
CA ILE A 753 17.24 -35.69 14.97
C ILE A 753 17.11 -35.15 16.39
N SER A 754 17.85 -34.09 16.71
CA SER A 754 17.63 -33.31 17.93
C SER A 754 17.33 -31.86 17.58
N LEU A 755 16.48 -31.21 18.36
CA LEU A 755 16.04 -29.83 18.16
C LEU A 755 16.43 -28.97 19.36
N THR A 756 16.85 -27.73 19.10
CA THR A 756 16.99 -26.69 20.13
C THR A 756 15.62 -26.23 20.64
N PRO A 757 15.54 -25.43 21.71
CA PRO A 757 14.27 -24.84 22.14
C PRO A 757 13.57 -24.00 21.05
N ALA A 758 14.34 -23.30 20.22
CA ALA A 758 13.83 -22.54 19.09
C ALA A 758 13.49 -23.41 17.86
N SER A 759 13.51 -24.74 18.00
CA SER A 759 13.23 -25.72 16.94
C SER A 759 14.20 -25.65 15.74
N GLU A 760 15.45 -25.25 15.99
CA GLU A 760 16.52 -25.42 15.01
C GLU A 760 17.17 -26.81 15.20
N ILE A 761 17.50 -27.49 14.10
CA ILE A 761 18.09 -28.84 14.11
C ILE A 761 19.52 -28.76 14.63
N VAL A 762 19.81 -29.52 15.68
CA VAL A 762 21.14 -29.57 16.31
C VAL A 762 22.11 -30.27 15.37
N VAL A 763 23.29 -29.66 15.19
CA VAL A 763 24.38 -30.23 14.37
C VAL A 763 25.46 -30.77 15.31
N PRO A 764 25.76 -32.08 15.28
CA PRO A 764 26.85 -32.67 16.06
C PRO A 764 28.23 -32.29 15.48
N ALA A 765 29.31 -32.70 16.16
CA ALA A 765 30.68 -32.39 15.75
C ALA A 765 31.02 -32.92 14.33
N ASP A 766 30.44 -34.05 13.93
CA ASP A 766 30.44 -34.52 12.55
C ASP A 766 29.09 -34.17 11.88
N PRO A 767 29.03 -33.16 10.99
CA PRO A 767 27.78 -32.74 10.37
C PRO A 767 27.05 -33.85 9.60
N ALA A 768 27.74 -34.88 9.11
CA ALA A 768 27.11 -36.02 8.44
C ALA A 768 26.23 -36.87 9.37
N GLN A 769 26.33 -36.67 10.69
CA GLN A 769 25.53 -37.36 11.70
C GLN A 769 24.31 -36.55 12.17
N THR A 770 23.96 -35.46 11.47
CA THR A 770 22.80 -34.62 11.81
C THR A 770 21.48 -35.36 11.64
N PHE A 771 21.38 -36.24 10.64
CA PHE A 771 20.21 -37.09 10.36
C PHE A 771 20.64 -38.57 10.46
N GLN A 772 20.23 -39.27 11.52
CA GLN A 772 20.67 -40.64 11.85
C GLN A 772 19.62 -41.71 11.59
#